data_AF-A0A1F3PKP3-F1
#
_entry.id   AF-A0A1F3PKP3-F1
#
_cell.length_a   1.000
_cell.length_b   1.000
_cell.length_c   1.000
_cell.angle_alpha   90.00
_cell.angle_beta   90.00
_cell.angle_gamma   90.00
#
_symmetry.space_group_name_H-M   'P 1'
#
loop_
_entity.id
_entity.type
_entity.pdbx_description
1 polymer ?
#
loop_
_entity_poly.entity_id
_entity_poly.type
_entity_poly.pdbx_seq_one_letter_code
_entity_poly.pdbx_strand_id
1 'polypeptide(L)'
;MRITSVLILFLIIFYSCSDSKEEKIASHTFEIKDFNACTNYLSGKQIKPIEIDYLNAIDSGFVIPSINQTSDGYFTFEFSLKNNSDKENEYFYKIYYQNESYKFPEFIKTKTGKDPNPMAQENFYGSWEETDIDFKPTGTIKNDGKFHKIEDKIRIVGNPRDEKRYFGSIKKEPTDEDLNKIINQIKNSPEWLDNIKQKAKNNKISVESQIKTDAVFIFREEKNDFTINERWKRNPRVGEYSFMLVVIDKKNYLRRTIPIYIENIAEQYSGMFVNPYYYFLYGDGKNIPNAITVLSNNRIKVFAKPDLASGIYVDPDMTVGSEYNKSYFNENCGNNEQIYKSSHFQQFFHLLKDIDKISNIPVTEDIFVSDYTLNMYEENSKKFSEKERVNTHIYNTNCPCKTVKSDKENKKITLFNPASDQGKNIKENVGIKSRHGFTYGKFRIKAKLTELLNDDNVWNGITNAFWLINQMGEWNNRRPCNKAGYIPKHLTGQNAERKNVLPYSEIDIEIVKTSKDWPENSYKNSLFRPENKDKPEDIIISCTNWDMACREPEFYAIGARKIKYKDKEFVIHRWDDYYKALQIKTPVNEKEALESDFYYFEIEWKPTEIIWRAGSEPDKMKIIGYMNDKVTAIPNNQMLLVITQEFHLAEWWPLTPFRQENIPFPKNNYTGELYEIIIE
;
A
#
# COMPACT_ATOMS: atom_id res chain seq x y z
N MET A 1 -10.60 -12.03 -73.03
CA MET A 1 -11.18 -12.11 -71.68
C MET A 1 -10.36 -11.20 -70.78
N ARG A 2 -11.01 -10.18 -70.20
CA ARG A 2 -10.42 -9.26 -69.21
C ARG A 2 -10.07 -10.03 -67.94
N ILE A 3 -9.03 -9.59 -67.23
CA ILE A 3 -8.98 -9.37 -65.77
C ILE A 3 -7.50 -9.04 -65.42
N THR A 4 -7.15 -7.75 -65.45
CA THR A 4 -6.86 -6.88 -64.29
C THR A 4 -5.50 -7.14 -63.64
N SER A 5 -4.49 -6.36 -64.07
CA SER A 5 -3.21 -6.18 -63.39
C SER A 5 -3.43 -5.32 -62.12
N VAL A 6 -3.13 -5.87 -60.94
CA VAL A 6 -2.99 -5.10 -59.70
C VAL A 6 -1.51 -4.78 -59.53
N LEU A 7 -1.17 -3.51 -59.72
CA LEU A 7 0.16 -2.96 -59.47
C LEU A 7 0.31 -2.74 -57.96
N ILE A 8 1.08 -3.59 -57.28
CA ILE A 8 1.44 -3.37 -55.86
C ILE A 8 2.63 -2.40 -55.84
N LEU A 9 2.34 -1.15 -55.47
CA LEU A 9 3.32 -0.11 -55.23
C LEU A 9 4.01 -0.39 -53.88
N PHE A 10 5.24 -0.90 -53.90
CA PHE A 10 6.08 -1.00 -52.70
C PHE A 10 6.48 0.42 -52.26
N LEU A 11 5.80 0.95 -51.25
CA LEU A 11 6.24 2.13 -50.51
C LEU A 11 7.41 1.71 -49.60
N ILE A 12 8.63 1.95 -50.06
CA ILE A 12 9.82 1.88 -49.22
C ILE A 12 9.80 3.11 -48.32
N ILE A 13 9.27 2.95 -47.11
CA ILE A 13 9.42 3.93 -46.03
C ILE A 13 10.88 3.85 -45.60
N PHE A 14 11.70 4.79 -46.07
CA PHE A 14 12.99 5.08 -45.47
C PHE A 14 12.74 5.51 -44.02
N TYR A 15 12.96 4.57 -43.09
CA TYR A 15 13.23 4.90 -41.69
C TYR A 15 14.50 5.73 -41.67
N SER A 16 14.34 7.06 -41.66
CA SER A 16 15.38 7.96 -41.20
C SER A 16 15.59 7.64 -39.72
N CYS A 17 16.71 7.00 -39.40
CA CYS A 17 17.33 7.14 -38.09
C CYS A 17 17.58 8.63 -37.90
N SER A 18 16.67 9.33 -37.20
CA SER A 18 17.00 10.63 -36.65
C SER A 18 17.98 10.36 -35.52
N ASP A 19 19.27 10.58 -35.77
CA ASP A 19 20.24 10.83 -34.71
C ASP A 19 19.61 11.91 -33.81
N SER A 20 19.28 11.53 -32.57
CA SER A 20 18.80 12.47 -31.57
C SER A 20 19.91 13.48 -31.35
N LYS A 21 19.81 14.67 -31.95
CA LYS A 21 20.71 15.79 -31.67
C LYS A 21 20.68 16.01 -30.16
N GLU A 22 21.78 15.71 -29.47
CA GLU A 22 21.98 16.05 -28.07
C GLU A 22 21.66 17.53 -27.86
N GLU A 23 20.65 17.82 -27.07
CA GLU A 23 20.16 19.18 -26.85
C GLU A 23 21.17 19.93 -25.98
N LYS A 24 21.97 20.78 -26.61
CA LYS A 24 22.90 21.68 -25.91
C LYS A 24 22.09 22.81 -25.28
N ILE A 25 22.25 23.01 -23.98
CA ILE A 25 21.62 24.13 -23.26
C ILE A 25 22.72 25.08 -22.80
N ALA A 26 22.58 26.36 -23.15
CA ALA A 26 23.59 27.38 -22.97
C ALA A 26 23.08 28.53 -22.10
N SER A 27 23.97 29.06 -21.26
CA SER A 27 23.85 30.37 -20.64
C SER A 27 24.92 31.31 -21.23
N HIS A 28 24.99 32.55 -20.75
CA HIS A 28 26.04 33.47 -21.16
C HIS A 28 27.43 33.04 -20.68
N THR A 29 27.51 32.28 -19.58
CA THR A 29 28.80 31.97 -18.93
C THR A 29 29.24 30.53 -19.09
N PHE A 30 28.33 29.60 -19.39
CA PHE A 30 28.66 28.19 -19.60
C PHE A 30 27.60 27.45 -20.43
N GLU A 31 27.98 26.29 -20.93
CA GLU A 31 27.13 25.34 -21.66
C GLU A 31 27.13 23.98 -20.97
N ILE A 32 25.99 23.28 -21.02
CA ILE A 32 25.84 21.90 -20.55
C ILE A 32 25.34 21.00 -21.68
N LYS A 33 25.87 19.78 -21.70
CA LYS A 33 25.34 18.69 -22.52
C LYS A 33 25.52 17.33 -21.83
N ASP A 34 24.93 16.30 -22.43
CA ASP A 34 25.11 14.88 -22.09
C ASP A 34 24.77 14.53 -20.64
N PHE A 35 23.74 15.16 -20.07
CA PHE A 35 23.29 14.80 -18.72
C PHE A 35 22.65 13.41 -18.70
N ASN A 36 23.33 12.45 -18.09
CA ASN A 36 22.85 11.10 -17.85
C ASN A 36 22.78 10.83 -16.35
N ALA A 37 21.57 10.61 -15.83
CA ALA A 37 21.34 10.47 -14.39
C ALA A 37 21.77 9.11 -13.79
N CYS A 38 22.00 8.08 -14.62
CA CYS A 38 22.30 6.73 -14.14
C CYS A 38 23.21 5.96 -15.12
N THR A 39 24.42 6.46 -15.36
CA THR A 39 25.39 5.92 -16.35
C THR A 39 25.79 4.48 -16.07
N ASN A 40 25.89 4.10 -14.79
CA ASN A 40 26.23 2.75 -14.34
C ASN A 40 25.03 1.78 -14.36
N TYR A 41 23.83 2.23 -14.74
CA TYR A 41 22.62 1.41 -14.75
C TYR A 41 21.89 1.41 -16.09
N LEU A 42 21.80 2.55 -16.77
CA LEU A 42 21.00 2.71 -17.99
C LEU A 42 21.88 2.56 -19.23
N SER A 43 21.76 1.42 -19.91
CA SER A 43 22.31 1.20 -21.25
C SER A 43 21.18 0.98 -22.27
N GLY A 44 21.17 1.76 -23.36
CA GLY A 44 20.32 1.56 -24.53
C GLY A 44 18.81 1.82 -24.42
N LYS A 45 18.19 1.79 -23.22
CA LYS A 45 16.75 2.07 -23.00
C LYS A 45 16.54 3.44 -22.34
N GLN A 46 15.53 4.19 -22.79
CA GLN A 46 15.09 5.44 -22.13
C GLN A 46 14.48 5.21 -20.75
N ILE A 47 13.81 4.07 -20.52
CA ILE A 47 13.26 3.69 -19.21
C ILE A 47 13.71 2.26 -18.89
N LYS A 48 14.36 2.06 -17.74
CA LYS A 48 14.76 0.73 -17.26
C LYS A 48 14.05 0.37 -15.95
N PRO A 49 13.47 -0.83 -15.84
CA PRO A 49 12.84 -1.29 -14.61
C PRO A 49 13.90 -1.67 -13.57
N ILE A 50 13.65 -1.35 -12.30
CA ILE A 50 14.45 -1.76 -11.13
C ILE A 50 13.51 -2.32 -10.05
N GLU A 51 13.75 -3.57 -9.65
CA GLU A 51 12.99 -4.24 -8.59
C GLU A 51 13.56 -3.83 -7.24
N ILE A 52 12.73 -3.35 -6.31
CA ILE A 52 13.14 -2.99 -4.95
C ILE A 52 13.84 -4.18 -4.25
N ASP A 53 14.97 -3.90 -3.60
CA ASP A 53 15.69 -4.84 -2.77
C ASP A 53 15.15 -4.84 -1.34
N TYR A 54 14.69 -5.99 -0.87
CA TYR A 54 14.09 -6.17 0.45
C TYR A 54 15.12 -6.50 1.55
N LEU A 55 16.38 -6.76 1.19
CA LEU A 55 17.40 -7.15 2.16
C LEU A 55 17.57 -6.07 3.24
N ASN A 56 17.36 -6.43 4.51
CA ASN A 56 17.41 -5.55 5.69
C ASN A 56 16.43 -4.36 5.68
N ALA A 57 15.52 -4.28 4.71
CA ALA A 57 14.64 -3.13 4.53
C ALA A 57 13.61 -2.95 5.65
N ILE A 58 13.40 -3.97 6.50
CA ILE A 58 12.45 -3.88 7.62
C ILE A 58 12.87 -2.83 8.65
N ASP A 59 14.18 -2.69 8.90
CA ASP A 59 14.72 -1.75 9.88
C ASP A 59 15.24 -0.46 9.21
N SER A 60 15.82 -0.57 8.01
CA SER A 60 16.44 0.57 7.32
C SER A 60 15.52 1.29 6.34
N GLY A 61 14.43 0.66 5.91
CA GLY A 61 13.65 1.08 4.73
C GLY A 61 14.35 0.73 3.43
N PHE A 62 13.67 0.96 2.31
CA PHE A 62 14.25 0.70 0.99
C PHE A 62 15.21 1.80 0.53
N VAL A 63 16.28 1.38 -0.14
CA VAL A 63 17.25 2.25 -0.83
C VAL A 63 17.39 1.80 -2.28
N ILE A 64 17.47 2.75 -3.21
CA ILE A 64 17.51 2.48 -4.65
C ILE A 64 18.57 3.37 -5.32
N PRO A 65 19.65 2.82 -5.87
CA PRO A 65 19.96 1.40 -5.89
C PRO A 65 20.53 0.93 -4.54
N SER A 66 20.44 -0.36 -4.25
CA SER A 66 21.19 -1.05 -3.19
C SER A 66 22.49 -1.64 -3.75
N ILE A 67 23.33 -2.18 -2.86
CA ILE A 67 24.57 -2.89 -3.24
C ILE A 67 24.31 -4.15 -4.10
N ASN A 68 23.08 -4.68 -4.07
CA ASN A 68 22.68 -5.81 -4.92
C ASN A 68 22.21 -5.36 -6.31
N GLN A 69 21.98 -4.06 -6.50
CA GLN A 69 21.48 -3.48 -7.75
C GLN A 69 22.56 -2.73 -8.52
N THR A 70 23.52 -2.11 -7.83
CA THR A 70 24.75 -1.53 -8.40
C THR A 70 25.96 -1.85 -7.52
N SER A 71 27.18 -1.76 -8.06
CA SER A 71 28.41 -2.20 -7.40
C SER A 71 28.75 -1.48 -6.09
N ASP A 72 28.15 -0.32 -5.83
CA ASP A 72 28.37 0.49 -4.64
C ASP A 72 27.08 0.98 -3.97
N GLY A 73 25.90 0.61 -4.49
CA GLY A 73 24.61 1.12 -4.00
C GLY A 73 24.31 2.57 -4.36
N TYR A 74 24.90 3.09 -5.44
CA TYR A 74 24.54 4.39 -6.00
C TYR A 74 24.29 4.33 -7.51
N PHE A 75 23.48 5.27 -8.00
CA PHE A 75 23.49 5.66 -9.41
C PHE A 75 24.63 6.65 -9.62
N THR A 76 25.51 6.35 -10.57
CA THR A 76 26.46 7.33 -11.08
C THR A 76 25.74 8.21 -12.09
N PHE A 77 25.85 9.53 -11.95
CA PHE A 77 25.42 10.44 -13.00
C PHE A 77 26.61 11.25 -13.53
N GLU A 78 26.48 11.68 -14.78
CA GLU A 78 27.48 12.51 -15.44
C GLU A 78 26.83 13.61 -16.27
N PHE A 79 27.56 14.70 -16.44
CA PHE A 79 27.24 15.74 -17.41
C PHE A 79 28.53 16.40 -17.89
N SER A 80 28.48 17.07 -19.04
CA SER A 80 29.60 17.78 -19.62
C SER A 80 29.37 19.29 -19.52
N LEU A 81 30.35 20.03 -18.99
CA LEU A 81 30.30 21.48 -18.84
C LEU A 81 31.42 22.17 -19.63
N LYS A 82 31.08 23.20 -20.41
CA LYS A 82 32.04 24.08 -21.08
C LYS A 82 31.95 25.49 -20.50
N ASN A 83 33.08 26.05 -20.09
CA ASN A 83 33.14 27.43 -19.60
C ASN A 83 33.24 28.40 -20.80
N ASN A 84 32.30 29.34 -20.88
CA ASN A 84 32.25 30.38 -21.91
C ASN A 84 32.65 31.77 -21.39
N SER A 85 32.99 31.90 -20.11
CA SER A 85 33.43 33.17 -19.53
C SER A 85 34.89 33.48 -19.86
N ASP A 86 35.28 34.75 -19.78
CA ASP A 86 36.63 35.22 -20.19
C ASP A 86 37.79 34.68 -19.34
N LYS A 87 37.50 33.97 -18.24
CA LYS A 87 38.49 33.43 -17.30
C LYS A 87 38.11 32.04 -16.82
N GLU A 88 39.06 31.33 -16.24
CA GLU A 88 38.74 30.11 -15.49
C GLU A 88 37.71 30.42 -14.40
N ASN A 89 36.71 29.56 -14.26
CA ASN A 89 35.60 29.79 -13.36
C ASN A 89 35.15 28.47 -12.73
N GLU A 90 34.49 28.59 -11.59
CA GLU A 90 33.89 27.47 -10.87
C GLU A 90 32.37 27.57 -10.97
N TYR A 91 31.72 26.43 -11.10
CA TYR A 91 30.27 26.30 -11.19
C TYR A 91 29.78 25.43 -10.04
N PHE A 92 28.48 25.50 -9.76
CA PHE A 92 27.85 24.78 -8.67
C PHE A 92 26.67 24.00 -9.20
N TYR A 93 26.57 22.73 -8.82
CA TYR A 93 25.53 21.83 -9.33
C TYR A 93 24.77 21.10 -8.21
N LYS A 94 23.52 20.76 -8.51
CA LYS A 94 22.67 19.91 -7.67
C LYS A 94 21.76 19.07 -8.54
N ILE A 95 21.55 17.83 -8.15
CA ILE A 95 20.63 16.89 -8.80
C ILE A 95 19.41 16.65 -7.92
N TYR A 96 18.25 16.60 -8.52
CA TYR A 96 16.98 16.24 -7.88
C TYR A 96 16.37 15.04 -8.61
N TYR A 97 15.53 14.28 -7.90
CA TYR A 97 14.69 13.25 -8.48
C TYR A 97 13.24 13.40 -8.03
N GLN A 98 12.29 12.91 -8.82
CA GLN A 98 10.88 12.90 -8.49
C GLN A 98 10.17 11.67 -9.06
N ASN A 99 9.27 11.06 -8.28
CA ASN A 99 8.32 10.07 -8.78
C ASN A 99 7.26 10.73 -9.66
N GLU A 100 7.14 10.29 -10.90
CA GLU A 100 6.24 10.84 -11.92
C GLU A 100 4.90 10.11 -12.00
N SER A 101 4.84 8.84 -11.59
CA SER A 101 3.63 8.02 -11.71
C SER A 101 2.53 8.42 -10.73
N TYR A 102 2.90 8.76 -9.50
CA TYR A 102 1.96 9.05 -8.40
C TYR A 102 2.20 10.44 -7.82
N LYS A 103 2.17 11.45 -8.70
CA LYS A 103 2.34 12.87 -8.35
C LYS A 103 1.07 13.69 -8.57
N PHE A 104 0.96 14.78 -7.83
CA PHE A 104 0.16 15.92 -8.22
C PHE A 104 0.91 16.75 -9.28
N PRO A 105 0.21 17.39 -10.23
CA PRO A 105 0.83 18.35 -11.14
C PRO A 105 1.57 19.44 -10.36
N GLU A 106 2.73 19.88 -10.84
CA GLU A 106 3.56 20.89 -10.16
C GLU A 106 2.86 22.25 -10.02
N PHE A 107 1.98 22.58 -10.97
CA PHE A 107 1.29 23.86 -11.02
C PHE A 107 -0.20 23.69 -11.37
N ILE A 108 -0.99 24.69 -11.01
CA ILE A 108 -2.37 24.85 -11.46
C ILE A 108 -2.40 26.01 -12.46
N LYS A 109 -3.16 25.86 -13.55
CA LYS A 109 -3.36 26.96 -14.50
C LYS A 109 -4.32 27.99 -13.90
N THR A 110 -3.90 29.24 -13.85
CA THR A 110 -4.70 30.37 -13.41
C THR A 110 -4.95 31.33 -14.58
N LYS A 111 -5.82 32.33 -14.37
CA LYS A 111 -6.05 33.38 -15.39
C LYS A 111 -4.78 34.18 -15.69
N THR A 112 -3.89 34.29 -14.72
CA THR A 112 -2.66 35.12 -14.77
C THR A 112 -1.40 34.31 -15.07
N GLY A 113 -1.46 32.97 -15.08
CA GLY A 113 -0.30 32.15 -15.39
C GLY A 113 -0.36 30.74 -14.80
N LYS A 114 0.76 30.32 -14.19
CA LYS A 114 0.94 29.04 -13.53
C LYS A 114 1.28 29.30 -12.08
N ASP A 115 0.37 28.91 -11.19
CA ASP A 115 0.56 29.05 -9.74
C ASP A 115 1.01 27.69 -9.17
N PRO A 116 1.80 27.66 -8.08
CA PRO A 116 2.21 26.40 -7.48
C PRO A 116 1.00 25.60 -7.06
N ASN A 117 0.95 24.32 -7.40
CA ASN A 117 -0.09 23.44 -6.88
C ASN A 117 0.22 23.15 -5.39
N PRO A 118 -0.64 23.53 -4.44
CA PRO A 118 -0.39 23.30 -3.01
C PRO A 118 -0.20 21.82 -2.65
N MET A 119 -0.75 20.92 -3.47
CA MET A 119 -0.63 19.46 -3.30
C MET A 119 0.70 18.90 -3.83
N ALA A 120 1.44 19.64 -4.67
CA ALA A 120 2.73 19.17 -5.21
C ALA A 120 3.82 18.99 -4.13
N GLN A 121 3.62 19.56 -2.93
CA GLN A 121 4.47 19.29 -1.77
C GLN A 121 4.39 17.83 -1.28
N GLU A 122 3.29 17.12 -1.60
CA GLU A 122 3.12 15.70 -1.26
C GLU A 122 3.81 14.77 -2.28
N ASN A 123 4.31 15.29 -3.39
CA ASN A 123 5.07 14.49 -4.35
C ASN A 123 6.29 13.87 -3.66
N PHE A 124 6.67 12.68 -4.13
CA PHE A 124 7.89 12.03 -3.65
C PHE A 124 9.06 12.54 -4.49
N TYR A 125 9.89 13.37 -3.89
CA TYR A 125 11.09 13.93 -4.51
C TYR A 125 12.22 14.02 -3.48
N GLY A 126 13.45 14.03 -3.99
CA GLY A 126 14.66 14.11 -3.18
C GLY A 126 15.85 14.65 -3.97
N SER A 127 17.02 14.60 -3.34
CA SER A 127 18.31 15.01 -3.90
C SER A 127 19.37 14.05 -3.35
N TRP A 128 20.50 14.57 -2.84
CA TRP A 128 21.40 13.80 -2.01
C TRP A 128 20.68 13.22 -0.79
N GLU A 129 21.13 12.07 -0.34
CA GLU A 129 20.60 11.43 0.87
C GLU A 129 20.82 12.29 2.11
N GLU A 130 22.02 12.87 2.22
CA GLU A 130 22.37 13.85 3.24
C GLU A 130 21.83 15.21 2.80
N THR A 131 20.80 15.69 3.50
CA THR A 131 20.04 16.88 3.09
C THR A 131 20.79 18.19 3.31
N ASP A 132 21.84 18.18 4.13
CA ASP A 132 22.74 19.31 4.42
C ASP A 132 23.71 19.63 3.27
N ILE A 133 23.81 18.74 2.27
CA ILE A 133 24.56 19.00 1.05
C ILE A 133 23.73 19.91 0.14
N ASP A 134 24.11 21.20 0.05
CA ASP A 134 23.55 22.19 -0.88
C ASP A 134 23.94 21.87 -2.35
N PHE A 135 24.50 22.85 -3.07
CA PHE A 135 25.12 22.68 -4.38
C PHE A 135 26.60 22.36 -4.22
N LYS A 136 27.08 21.33 -4.94
CA LYS A 136 28.50 20.95 -4.95
C LYS A 136 29.27 21.76 -6.00
N PRO A 137 30.53 22.13 -5.73
CA PRO A 137 31.38 22.79 -6.73
C PRO A 137 31.80 21.80 -7.82
N THR A 138 31.91 22.27 -9.07
CA THR A 138 32.50 21.51 -10.19
C THR A 138 34.03 21.45 -10.13
N GLY A 139 34.65 22.21 -9.21
CA GLY A 139 36.03 22.64 -9.34
C GLY A 139 36.22 23.68 -10.44
N THR A 140 37.47 24.10 -10.66
CA THR A 140 37.82 25.12 -11.67
C THR A 140 37.74 24.55 -13.08
N ILE A 141 36.94 25.17 -13.93
CA ILE A 141 36.76 24.81 -15.34
C ILE A 141 37.43 25.85 -16.23
N LYS A 142 38.35 25.40 -17.08
CA LYS A 142 39.12 26.26 -17.97
C LYS A 142 38.26 26.77 -19.11
N ASN A 143 38.47 28.02 -19.52
CA ASN A 143 37.97 28.51 -20.81
C ASN A 143 38.94 28.08 -21.92
N ASP A 144 38.94 26.78 -22.22
CA ASP A 144 39.76 26.18 -23.28
C ASP A 144 38.91 25.74 -24.50
N GLY A 145 37.65 26.17 -24.54
CA GLY A 145 36.68 25.81 -25.57
C GLY A 145 36.24 24.34 -25.53
N LYS A 146 36.59 23.57 -24.50
CA LYS A 146 36.27 22.14 -24.39
C LYS A 146 35.23 21.87 -23.31
N PHE A 147 34.50 20.78 -23.49
CA PHE A 147 33.63 20.23 -22.45
C PHE A 147 34.46 19.40 -21.46
N HIS A 148 34.25 19.67 -20.18
CA HIS A 148 34.84 18.96 -19.05
C HIS A 148 33.78 18.06 -18.43
N LYS A 149 34.10 16.78 -18.24
CA LYS A 149 33.19 15.79 -17.66
C LYS A 149 33.12 16.00 -16.14
N ILE A 150 31.90 16.08 -15.62
CA ILE A 150 31.60 16.05 -14.19
C ILE A 150 30.86 14.75 -13.90
N GLU A 151 31.25 14.06 -12.84
CA GLU A 151 30.69 12.78 -12.42
C GLU A 151 30.47 12.78 -10.91
N ASP A 152 29.32 12.27 -10.46
CA ASP A 152 28.98 12.15 -9.04
C ASP A 152 27.92 11.05 -8.84
N LYS A 153 27.45 10.83 -7.60
CA LYS A 153 26.63 9.68 -7.22
C LYS A 153 25.42 10.06 -6.38
N ILE A 154 24.27 9.50 -6.72
CA ILE A 154 22.99 9.70 -6.01
C ILE A 154 22.30 8.37 -5.72
N ARG A 155 21.48 8.35 -4.67
CA ARG A 155 20.54 7.25 -4.39
C ARG A 155 19.21 7.79 -3.92
N ILE A 156 18.15 7.03 -4.17
CA ILE A 156 16.79 7.30 -3.73
C ILE A 156 16.56 6.55 -2.42
N VAL A 157 16.20 7.29 -1.37
CA VAL A 157 15.96 6.75 -0.03
C VAL A 157 14.56 7.08 0.45
N GLY A 158 14.06 6.34 1.44
CA GLY A 158 12.84 6.72 2.15
C GLY A 158 12.99 8.06 2.90
N ASN A 159 11.89 8.73 3.25
CA ASN A 159 11.89 10.07 3.85
C ASN A 159 13.02 11.01 3.34
N PRO A 160 13.13 11.27 2.02
CA PRO A 160 14.31 11.92 1.43
C PRO A 160 14.47 13.41 1.77
N ARG A 161 13.53 13.97 2.53
CA ARG A 161 13.50 15.38 2.97
C ARG A 161 13.70 15.53 4.47
N ASP A 162 14.09 14.47 5.17
CA ASP A 162 14.27 14.47 6.62
C ASP A 162 13.08 15.09 7.39
N GLU A 163 11.85 14.78 6.96
CA GLU A 163 10.66 15.29 7.63
C GLU A 163 10.62 14.77 9.07
N LYS A 164 10.60 15.69 10.03
CA LYS A 164 10.73 15.37 11.46
C LYS A 164 9.67 14.41 11.99
N ARG A 165 8.49 14.36 11.36
CA ARG A 165 7.43 13.40 11.72
C ARG A 165 7.83 11.93 11.54
N TYR A 166 8.86 11.65 10.74
CA TYR A 166 9.36 10.29 10.50
C TYR A 166 10.66 10.00 11.27
N PHE A 167 11.07 10.87 12.18
CA PHE A 167 12.17 10.55 13.08
C PHE A 167 11.65 9.68 14.24
N GLY A 168 12.52 8.84 14.78
CA GLY A 168 12.23 8.01 15.94
C GLY A 168 13.50 7.68 16.71
N SER A 169 13.34 7.09 17.89
CA SER A 169 14.45 6.63 18.72
C SER A 169 15.18 5.48 18.03
N ILE A 170 16.48 5.34 18.33
CA ILE A 170 17.22 4.13 17.97
C ILE A 170 16.52 2.95 18.68
N LYS A 171 15.90 2.05 17.90
CA LYS A 171 15.28 0.83 18.41
C LYS A 171 16.38 -0.10 18.91
N LYS A 172 16.59 -0.14 20.22
CA LYS A 172 17.32 -1.22 20.89
C LYS A 172 16.30 -2.31 21.19
N GLU A 173 16.60 -3.58 20.92
CA GLU A 173 15.80 -4.66 21.50
C GLU A 173 16.08 -4.71 23.01
N PRO A 174 15.04 -4.86 23.86
CA PRO A 174 15.24 -4.92 25.29
C PRO A 174 16.04 -6.17 25.65
N THR A 175 17.11 -6.00 26.43
CA THR A 175 17.76 -7.14 27.08
C THR A 175 16.92 -7.63 28.26
N ASP A 176 17.15 -8.85 28.74
CA ASP A 176 16.49 -9.34 29.96
C ASP A 176 16.74 -8.42 31.17
N GLU A 177 17.91 -7.78 31.24
CA GLU A 177 18.24 -6.80 32.28
C GLU A 177 17.38 -5.52 32.15
N ASP A 178 17.22 -5.01 30.92
CA ASP A 178 16.36 -3.86 30.63
C ASP A 178 14.90 -4.14 31.03
N LEU A 179 14.36 -5.31 30.67
CA LEU A 179 13.00 -5.71 31.04
C LEU A 179 12.87 -5.92 32.55
N ASN A 180 13.82 -6.59 33.20
CA ASN A 180 13.76 -6.83 34.64
C ASN A 180 13.75 -5.52 35.43
N LYS A 181 14.46 -4.48 34.96
CA LYS A 181 14.40 -3.15 35.57
C LYS A 181 12.99 -2.57 35.55
N ILE A 182 12.32 -2.59 34.40
CA ILE A 182 10.95 -2.06 34.25
C ILE A 182 9.94 -2.94 34.99
N ILE A 183 10.07 -4.26 34.91
CA ILE A 183 9.26 -5.22 35.67
C ILE A 183 9.35 -4.93 37.17
N ASN A 184 10.55 -4.65 37.68
CA ASN A 184 10.74 -4.29 39.09
C ASN A 184 10.11 -2.94 39.43
N GLN A 185 10.19 -1.94 38.56
CA GLN A 185 9.49 -0.66 38.75
C GLN A 185 7.97 -0.83 38.82
N ILE A 186 7.41 -1.63 37.92
CA ILE A 186 5.99 -1.99 37.91
C ILE A 186 5.61 -2.68 39.23
N LYS A 187 6.34 -3.73 39.63
CA LYS A 187 6.05 -4.50 40.84
C LYS A 187 6.17 -3.67 42.12
N ASN A 188 7.05 -2.66 42.12
CA ASN A 188 7.28 -1.77 43.26
C ASN A 188 6.33 -0.56 43.29
N SER A 189 5.44 -0.40 42.32
CA SER A 189 4.42 0.65 42.28
C SER A 189 3.02 0.03 42.51
N PRO A 190 2.45 0.12 43.72
CA PRO A 190 1.17 -0.53 44.04
C PRO A 190 0.01 -0.10 43.13
N GLU A 191 -0.09 1.20 42.84
CA GLU A 191 -1.13 1.76 41.96
C GLU A 191 -0.99 1.24 40.53
N TRP A 192 0.24 1.19 40.01
CA TRP A 192 0.50 0.68 38.67
C TRP A 192 0.21 -0.82 38.58
N LEU A 193 0.64 -1.58 39.59
CA LEU A 193 0.40 -3.01 39.65
C LEU A 193 -1.11 -3.30 39.71
N ASP A 194 -1.90 -2.50 40.42
CA ASP A 194 -3.36 -2.65 40.44
C ASP A 194 -4.02 -2.32 39.10
N ASN A 195 -3.54 -1.29 38.40
CA ASN A 195 -3.95 -1.03 37.01
C ASN A 195 -3.61 -2.21 36.08
N ILE A 196 -2.43 -2.81 36.24
CA ILE A 196 -2.02 -3.99 35.47
C ILE A 196 -2.85 -5.21 35.82
N LYS A 197 -3.24 -5.43 37.08
CA LYS A 197 -4.18 -6.51 37.45
C LYS A 197 -5.53 -6.33 36.76
N GLN A 198 -6.02 -5.10 36.67
CA GLN A 198 -7.25 -4.81 35.93
C GLN A 198 -7.08 -5.06 34.43
N LYS A 199 -5.98 -4.60 33.82
CA LYS A 199 -5.65 -4.91 32.42
C LYS A 199 -5.56 -6.42 32.19
N ALA A 200 -4.85 -7.16 33.03
CA ALA A 200 -4.69 -8.61 32.94
C ALA A 200 -6.04 -9.33 33.02
N LYS A 201 -6.93 -8.88 33.91
CA LYS A 201 -8.30 -9.39 34.00
C LYS A 201 -9.11 -9.11 32.74
N ASN A 202 -9.03 -7.90 32.20
CA ASN A 202 -9.71 -7.52 30.96
C ASN A 202 -9.19 -8.30 29.75
N ASN A 203 -7.88 -8.52 29.71
CA ASN A 203 -7.18 -9.23 28.64
C ASN A 203 -7.16 -10.75 28.84
N LYS A 204 -7.74 -11.27 29.93
CA LYS A 204 -7.81 -12.69 30.30
C LYS A 204 -6.44 -13.39 30.34
N ILE A 205 -5.41 -12.69 30.84
CA ILE A 205 -4.05 -13.22 30.96
C ILE A 205 -3.57 -13.20 32.40
N SER A 206 -2.50 -13.93 32.68
CA SER A 206 -1.85 -13.84 33.99
C SER A 206 -1.31 -12.43 34.21
N VAL A 207 -1.34 -11.99 35.47
CA VAL A 207 -0.76 -10.70 35.87
C VAL A 207 0.71 -10.63 35.45
N GLU A 208 1.43 -11.75 35.53
CA GLU A 208 2.84 -11.83 35.19
C GLU A 208 3.11 -11.67 33.69
N SER A 209 2.24 -12.26 32.84
CA SER A 209 2.29 -12.04 31.39
C SER A 209 1.97 -10.60 31.04
N GLN A 210 0.97 -9.99 31.68
CA GLN A 210 0.64 -8.58 31.46
C GLN A 210 1.80 -7.65 31.90
N ILE A 211 2.46 -7.95 33.01
CA ILE A 211 3.65 -7.20 33.47
C ILE A 211 4.75 -7.24 32.42
N LYS A 212 5.04 -8.42 31.83
CA LYS A 212 6.06 -8.54 30.77
C LYS A 212 5.67 -7.77 29.51
N THR A 213 4.40 -7.84 29.09
CA THR A 213 3.88 -7.07 27.95
C THR A 213 4.02 -5.58 28.17
N ASP A 214 3.55 -5.07 29.31
CA ASP A 214 3.66 -3.65 29.63
C ASP A 214 5.13 -3.25 29.72
N ALA A 215 6.03 -4.09 30.26
CA ALA A 215 7.46 -3.80 30.33
C ALA A 215 8.12 -3.66 28.94
N VAL A 216 7.81 -4.56 27.99
CA VAL A 216 8.27 -4.45 26.59
C VAL A 216 7.71 -3.19 25.94
N PHE A 217 6.43 -2.90 26.16
CA PHE A 217 5.78 -1.70 25.65
C PHE A 217 6.46 -0.43 26.16
N ILE A 218 6.67 -0.32 27.48
CA ILE A 218 7.33 0.84 28.12
C ILE A 218 8.75 1.01 27.59
N PHE A 219 9.53 -0.07 27.51
CA PHE A 219 10.90 0.00 27.00
C PHE A 219 10.95 0.55 25.58
N ARG A 220 10.01 0.14 24.73
CA ARG A 220 9.91 0.62 23.34
C ARG A 220 9.41 2.07 23.25
N GLU A 221 8.67 2.53 24.25
CA GLU A 221 8.19 3.92 24.38
C GLU A 221 9.22 4.85 25.05
N GLU A 222 10.23 4.32 25.76
CA GLU A 222 11.31 5.12 26.33
C GLU A 222 12.10 5.81 25.20
N LYS A 223 11.96 7.13 25.12
CA LYS A 223 12.66 7.96 24.15
C LYS A 223 14.14 8.04 24.51
N ASN A 224 15.00 7.49 23.67
CA ASN A 224 16.41 7.88 23.64
C ASN A 224 16.51 9.33 23.12
N ASP A 225 17.39 10.15 23.71
CA ASP A 225 17.64 11.55 23.31
C ASP A 225 18.20 11.68 21.87
N PHE A 226 18.62 10.56 21.27
CA PHE A 226 19.07 10.48 19.89
C PHE A 226 17.95 9.95 18.99
N THR A 227 17.42 10.83 18.15
CA THR A 227 16.48 10.45 17.09
C THR A 227 17.19 10.30 15.75
N ILE A 228 16.91 9.22 15.03
CA ILE A 228 17.39 8.98 13.68
C ILE A 228 16.25 9.13 12.68
N ASN A 229 16.58 9.40 11.42
CA ASN A 229 15.61 9.35 10.34
C ASN A 229 15.22 7.89 10.08
N GLU A 230 14.01 7.50 10.47
CA GLU A 230 13.47 6.17 10.19
C GLU A 230 12.91 6.12 8.77
N ARG A 231 13.83 5.97 7.80
CA ARG A 231 13.54 6.02 6.35
C ARG A 231 12.40 5.07 5.93
N TRP A 232 12.19 3.96 6.64
CA TRP A 232 11.08 3.00 6.42
C TRP A 232 9.68 3.59 6.61
N LYS A 233 9.53 4.67 7.39
CA LYS A 233 8.23 5.35 7.61
C LYS A 233 7.73 6.14 6.39
N ARG A 234 8.58 6.37 5.38
CA ARG A 234 8.16 6.93 4.09
C ARG A 234 8.98 6.29 3.00
N ASN A 235 8.68 5.03 2.70
CA ASN A 235 9.41 4.27 1.68
C ASN A 235 9.37 4.98 0.31
N PRO A 236 10.41 4.77 -0.54
CA PRO A 236 10.34 5.10 -1.96
C PRO A 236 9.04 4.60 -2.59
N ARG A 237 8.43 5.46 -3.41
CA ARG A 237 7.25 5.07 -4.19
C ARG A 237 7.66 4.14 -5.33
N VAL A 238 6.80 3.21 -5.68
CA VAL A 238 6.86 2.52 -6.98
C VAL A 238 6.50 3.48 -8.12
N GLY A 239 6.80 3.11 -9.36
CA GLY A 239 6.54 3.89 -10.56
C GLY A 239 7.79 4.53 -11.17
N GLU A 240 7.58 5.43 -12.13
CA GLU A 240 8.66 6.10 -12.86
C GLU A 240 9.28 7.22 -12.05
N TYR A 241 10.61 7.36 -12.15
CA TYR A 241 11.35 8.50 -11.62
C TYR A 241 12.03 9.27 -12.74
N SER A 242 11.92 10.59 -12.66
CA SER A 242 12.70 11.53 -13.46
C SER A 242 13.85 12.10 -12.63
N PHE A 243 14.85 12.67 -13.32
CA PHE A 243 15.99 13.34 -12.70
C PHE A 243 16.21 14.72 -13.33
N MET A 244 16.53 15.70 -12.49
CA MET A 244 16.76 17.09 -12.90
C MET A 244 18.11 17.58 -12.37
N LEU A 245 18.97 18.04 -13.26
CA LEU A 245 20.23 18.71 -12.94
C LEU A 245 20.02 20.22 -12.98
N VAL A 246 20.50 20.92 -11.95
CA VAL A 246 20.59 22.38 -11.92
C VAL A 246 22.05 22.77 -11.75
N VAL A 247 22.53 23.68 -12.60
CA VAL A 247 23.87 24.24 -12.50
C VAL A 247 23.80 25.76 -12.52
N ILE A 248 24.56 26.41 -11.64
CA ILE A 248 24.64 27.86 -11.51
C ILE A 248 26.09 28.34 -11.52
N ASP A 249 26.30 29.59 -11.91
CA ASP A 249 27.59 30.24 -11.76
C ASP A 249 27.94 30.54 -10.28
N LYS A 250 29.24 30.69 -9.99
CA LYS A 250 29.74 31.04 -8.65
C LYS A 250 29.14 32.33 -8.10
N LYS A 251 28.80 33.29 -8.96
CA LYS A 251 28.25 34.58 -8.54
C LYS A 251 26.85 34.40 -7.93
N ASN A 252 25.99 33.62 -8.56
CA ASN A 252 24.66 33.29 -8.07
C ASN A 252 24.73 32.48 -6.78
N TYR A 253 25.63 31.48 -6.72
CA TYR A 253 25.84 30.69 -5.52
C TYR A 253 26.27 31.56 -4.32
N LEU A 254 27.30 32.40 -4.48
CA LEU A 254 27.77 33.28 -3.42
C LEU A 254 26.75 34.34 -2.99
N ARG A 255 25.84 34.74 -3.89
CA ARG A 255 24.75 35.67 -3.60
C ARG A 255 23.53 35.01 -2.98
N ARG A 256 23.50 33.67 -2.84
CA ARG A 256 22.35 32.90 -2.38
C ARG A 256 21.08 33.25 -3.15
N THR A 257 21.18 33.31 -4.48
CA THR A 257 20.03 33.65 -5.35
C THR A 257 18.95 32.56 -5.35
N ILE A 258 19.33 31.33 -4.98
CA ILE A 258 18.39 30.24 -4.76
C ILE A 258 18.03 30.25 -3.26
N PRO A 259 16.74 30.26 -2.90
CA PRO A 259 16.33 30.22 -1.51
C PRO A 259 16.78 28.94 -0.80
N ILE A 260 17.10 29.04 0.50
CA ILE A 260 17.58 27.91 1.30
C ILE A 260 16.63 26.71 1.30
N TYR A 261 15.31 26.93 1.21
CA TYR A 261 14.30 25.86 1.15
C TYR A 261 14.23 25.12 -0.19
N ILE A 262 14.99 25.58 -1.18
CA ILE A 262 15.23 24.87 -2.44
C ILE A 262 16.61 24.22 -2.41
N GLU A 263 17.63 24.92 -1.88
CA GLU A 263 19.00 24.38 -1.72
C GLU A 263 19.00 23.17 -0.76
N ASN A 264 18.35 23.30 0.40
CA ASN A 264 18.12 22.24 1.36
C ASN A 264 16.63 21.82 1.33
N ILE A 265 16.37 20.62 0.81
CA ILE A 265 15.01 20.09 0.62
C ILE A 265 14.33 19.65 1.91
N ALA A 266 15.03 19.69 3.06
CA ALA A 266 14.46 19.47 4.38
C ALA A 266 13.82 20.74 4.98
N GLU A 267 14.11 21.91 4.42
CA GLU A 267 13.57 23.18 4.88
C GLU A 267 12.21 23.49 4.26
N GLN A 268 11.39 24.22 5.01
CA GLN A 268 10.04 24.63 4.60
C GLN A 268 9.98 26.14 4.36
N TYR A 269 9.10 26.56 3.45
CA TYR A 269 8.74 27.95 3.25
C TYR A 269 7.28 28.16 3.65
N SER A 270 7.02 29.05 4.60
CA SER A 270 5.67 29.32 5.12
C SER A 270 4.94 28.05 5.60
N GLY A 271 5.67 27.12 6.24
CA GLY A 271 5.12 25.87 6.78
C GLY A 271 4.84 24.78 5.73
N MET A 272 5.29 24.95 4.49
CA MET A 272 5.12 23.96 3.41
C MET A 272 6.45 23.67 2.71
N PHE A 273 6.60 22.45 2.22
CA PHE A 273 7.72 22.11 1.35
C PHE A 273 7.46 22.64 -0.07
N VAL A 274 8.47 23.25 -0.69
CA VAL A 274 8.38 23.73 -2.06
C VAL A 274 9.01 22.71 -2.99
N ASN A 275 8.25 22.27 -4.00
CA ASN A 275 8.74 21.28 -4.95
C ASN A 275 9.82 21.89 -5.87
N PRO A 276 11.06 21.36 -5.91
CA PRO A 276 12.13 21.89 -6.76
C PRO A 276 11.79 21.86 -8.26
N TYR A 277 11.04 20.87 -8.72
CA TYR A 277 10.60 20.79 -10.13
C TYR A 277 9.69 21.97 -10.48
N TYR A 278 8.78 22.36 -9.57
CA TYR A 278 8.00 23.58 -9.75
C TYR A 278 8.93 24.79 -9.84
N TYR A 279 9.81 24.97 -8.85
CA TYR A 279 10.66 26.15 -8.73
C TYR A 279 11.53 26.40 -9.96
N PHE A 280 12.21 25.38 -10.47
CA PHE A 280 13.14 25.52 -11.59
C PHE A 280 12.48 25.47 -12.97
N LEU A 281 11.38 24.72 -13.15
CA LEU A 281 10.74 24.58 -14.46
C LEU A 281 9.65 25.61 -14.72
N TYR A 282 9.01 26.13 -13.67
CA TYR A 282 7.82 26.97 -13.79
C TYR A 282 7.82 28.23 -12.91
N GLY A 283 8.54 28.22 -11.79
CA GLY A 283 8.63 29.33 -10.84
C GLY A 283 9.82 30.26 -11.07
N ASP A 284 10.21 30.98 -10.02
CA ASP A 284 11.24 32.01 -10.05
C ASP A 284 12.62 31.48 -10.46
N GLY A 285 12.92 30.22 -10.12
CA GLY A 285 14.17 29.55 -10.46
C GLY A 285 14.46 29.50 -11.96
N LYS A 286 13.41 29.44 -12.79
CA LYS A 286 13.54 29.45 -14.26
C LYS A 286 14.18 30.75 -14.79
N ASN A 287 14.00 31.86 -14.07
CA ASN A 287 14.40 33.19 -14.52
C ASN A 287 15.76 33.63 -13.96
N ILE A 288 16.45 32.77 -13.20
CA ILE A 288 17.78 33.08 -12.66
C ILE A 288 18.79 33.18 -13.82
N PRO A 289 19.40 34.35 -14.05
CA PRO A 289 20.41 34.50 -15.09
C PRO A 289 21.59 33.58 -14.82
N ASN A 290 22.15 32.90 -15.82
CA ASN A 290 23.26 31.94 -15.64
C ASN A 290 22.93 30.78 -14.66
N ALA A 291 21.67 30.35 -14.63
CA ALA A 291 21.28 29.05 -14.14
C ALA A 291 20.79 28.19 -15.32
N ILE A 292 21.24 26.95 -15.41
CA ILE A 292 20.78 25.97 -16.40
C ILE A 292 20.09 24.84 -15.66
N THR A 293 18.88 24.49 -16.10
CA THR A 293 18.13 23.33 -15.63
C THR A 293 18.01 22.33 -16.77
N VAL A 294 18.38 21.07 -16.53
CA VAL A 294 18.35 19.99 -17.52
C VAL A 294 17.59 18.81 -16.93
N LEU A 295 16.58 18.31 -17.64
CA LEU A 295 15.93 17.04 -17.31
C LEU A 295 16.66 15.90 -18.02
N SER A 296 16.91 14.80 -17.33
CA SER A 296 17.47 13.62 -17.98
C SER A 296 16.41 12.98 -18.89
N ASN A 297 16.83 12.59 -20.08
CA ASN A 297 16.01 11.76 -20.98
C ASN A 297 15.85 10.32 -20.45
N ASN A 298 16.74 9.92 -19.53
CA ASN A 298 16.78 8.61 -18.94
C ASN A 298 15.94 8.59 -17.65
N ARG A 299 15.09 7.57 -17.52
CA ARG A 299 14.23 7.33 -16.35
C ARG A 299 14.41 5.92 -15.81
N ILE A 300 14.04 5.74 -14.55
CA ILE A 300 13.92 4.40 -13.94
C ILE A 300 12.45 4.12 -13.63
N LYS A 301 12.01 2.86 -13.79
CA LYS A 301 10.70 2.40 -13.32
C LYS A 301 10.92 1.49 -12.11
N VAL A 302 10.63 1.98 -10.92
CA VAL A 302 10.71 1.21 -9.67
C VAL A 302 9.47 0.34 -9.55
N PHE A 303 9.63 -0.94 -9.21
CA PHE A 303 8.53 -1.83 -8.86
C PHE A 303 8.94 -2.74 -7.70
N ALA A 304 7.97 -3.36 -7.03
CA ALA A 304 8.22 -4.31 -5.95
C ALA A 304 7.60 -5.66 -6.30
N LYS A 305 8.34 -6.75 -6.03
CA LYS A 305 7.85 -8.12 -6.16
C LYS A 305 8.18 -8.90 -4.88
N PRO A 306 7.39 -8.74 -3.81
CA PRO A 306 7.67 -9.44 -2.56
C PRO A 306 7.75 -10.96 -2.79
N ASP A 307 8.91 -11.54 -2.51
CA ASP A 307 9.12 -12.99 -2.56
C ASP A 307 8.24 -13.77 -1.57
N LEU A 308 7.36 -14.61 -2.13
CA LEU A 308 6.47 -15.52 -1.40
C LEU A 308 7.23 -16.68 -0.74
N ALA A 309 8.47 -16.97 -1.18
CA ALA A 309 9.35 -17.99 -0.62
C ALA A 309 10.23 -17.48 0.54
N SER A 310 10.18 -16.18 0.86
CA SER A 310 11.04 -15.55 1.89
C SER A 310 10.71 -15.93 3.35
N GLY A 311 9.69 -16.77 3.53
CA GLY A 311 9.20 -17.23 4.83
C GLY A 311 8.06 -16.36 5.39
N ILE A 312 7.56 -16.76 6.56
CA ILE A 312 6.46 -16.09 7.27
C ILE A 312 6.91 -15.73 8.69
N TYR A 313 6.95 -14.44 8.99
CA TYR A 313 7.22 -13.98 10.34
C TYR A 313 5.98 -14.12 11.22
N VAL A 314 6.15 -14.62 12.44
CA VAL A 314 5.11 -14.65 13.47
C VAL A 314 5.42 -13.55 14.47
N ASP A 315 4.64 -12.48 14.41
CA ASP A 315 4.80 -11.32 15.29
C ASP A 315 4.37 -11.67 16.72
N PRO A 316 5.30 -11.70 17.70
CA PRO A 316 4.97 -12.03 19.07
C PRO A 316 3.94 -11.06 19.66
N ASP A 317 3.97 -9.78 19.30
CA ASP A 317 3.11 -8.75 19.88
C ASP A 317 1.64 -8.96 19.49
N MET A 318 1.40 -9.45 18.28
CA MET A 318 0.07 -9.77 17.78
C MET A 318 -0.50 -11.08 18.37
N THR A 319 0.31 -11.81 19.13
CA THR A 319 -0.06 -13.05 19.83
C THR A 319 -0.02 -12.91 21.36
N VAL A 320 0.28 -11.70 21.85
CA VAL A 320 0.40 -11.39 23.28
C VAL A 320 -0.91 -11.71 23.99
N GLY A 321 -0.80 -12.55 25.01
CA GLY A 321 -1.91 -12.97 25.85
C GLY A 321 -2.47 -14.36 25.59
N SER A 322 -1.92 -15.09 24.63
CA SER A 322 -2.18 -16.52 24.47
C SER A 322 -0.87 -17.27 24.49
N GLU A 323 -0.74 -18.28 25.35
CA GLU A 323 0.25 -19.33 25.09
C GLU A 323 -0.14 -19.98 23.75
N TYR A 324 0.65 -19.76 22.72
CA TYR A 324 0.43 -20.37 21.41
C TYR A 324 1.39 -21.53 21.20
N ASN A 325 0.89 -22.55 20.53
CA ASN A 325 1.64 -23.75 20.22
C ASN A 325 2.65 -23.48 19.10
N LYS A 326 3.94 -23.58 19.43
CA LYS A 326 5.07 -23.39 18.51
C LYS A 326 5.47 -24.66 17.75
N SER A 327 4.72 -25.76 17.85
CA SER A 327 5.11 -27.06 17.28
C SER A 327 5.23 -27.08 15.75
N TYR A 328 4.74 -26.05 15.05
CA TYR A 328 4.86 -25.90 13.59
C TYR A 328 5.89 -24.86 13.17
N PHE A 329 6.62 -24.25 14.12
CA PHE A 329 7.74 -23.38 13.79
C PHE A 329 8.83 -24.19 13.09
N ASN A 330 9.41 -23.59 12.06
CA ASN A 330 10.46 -24.18 11.27
C ASN A 330 11.38 -23.08 10.70
N GLU A 331 12.34 -23.45 9.87
CA GLU A 331 13.29 -22.51 9.26
C GLU A 331 12.64 -21.46 8.35
N ASN A 332 11.41 -21.67 7.88
CA ASN A 332 10.70 -20.81 6.94
C ASN A 332 9.45 -20.15 7.54
N CYS A 333 9.10 -20.47 8.80
CA CYS A 333 8.01 -19.79 9.51
C CYS A 333 8.25 -19.81 11.02
N GLY A 334 8.14 -18.64 11.64
CA GLY A 334 8.40 -18.46 13.06
C GLY A 334 8.78 -17.02 13.38
N ASN A 335 9.43 -16.81 14.52
CA ASN A 335 9.72 -15.48 15.04
C ASN A 335 11.21 -15.22 15.34
N ASN A 336 12.10 -16.03 14.78
CA ASN A 336 13.55 -15.85 14.96
C ASN A 336 14.11 -14.68 14.13
N GLU A 337 15.33 -14.26 14.44
CA GLU A 337 16.00 -13.11 13.79
C GLU A 337 16.18 -13.28 12.28
N GLN A 338 16.50 -14.50 11.82
CA GLN A 338 16.68 -14.77 10.39
C GLN A 338 15.37 -14.50 9.64
N ILE A 339 14.26 -15.06 10.10
CA ILE A 339 12.93 -14.84 9.51
C ILE A 339 12.52 -13.37 9.65
N TYR A 340 12.80 -12.74 10.80
CA TYR A 340 12.54 -11.32 10.99
C TYR A 340 13.26 -10.45 9.94
N LYS A 341 14.48 -10.77 9.53
CA LYS A 341 15.22 -9.99 8.53
C LYS A 341 14.88 -10.36 7.09
N SER A 342 14.56 -11.63 6.82
CA SER A 342 14.36 -12.11 5.45
C SER A 342 12.91 -12.06 4.99
N SER A 343 11.93 -12.25 5.88
CA SER A 343 10.54 -12.45 5.44
C SER A 343 9.90 -11.15 4.97
N HIS A 344 9.22 -11.23 3.84
CA HIS A 344 8.45 -10.09 3.31
C HIS A 344 7.02 -10.04 3.87
N PHE A 345 6.58 -11.16 4.46
CA PHE A 345 5.25 -11.32 5.04
C PHE A 345 5.32 -11.76 6.49
N GLN A 346 4.25 -11.42 7.23
CA GLN A 346 3.94 -11.97 8.54
C GLN A 346 2.57 -12.63 8.53
N GLN A 347 2.34 -13.59 9.43
CA GLN A 347 1.01 -14.11 9.66
C GLN A 347 0.11 -13.00 10.24
N PHE A 348 -1.11 -12.89 9.71
CA PHE A 348 -2.10 -11.93 10.16
C PHE A 348 -3.07 -12.59 11.14
N PHE A 349 -3.29 -11.93 12.28
CA PHE A 349 -4.23 -12.34 13.31
C PHE A 349 -5.36 -11.30 13.37
N HIS A 350 -6.60 -11.75 13.23
CA HIS A 350 -7.77 -10.88 13.17
C HIS A 350 -8.10 -10.35 14.56
N LEU A 351 -8.59 -9.12 14.63
CA LEU A 351 -9.14 -8.57 15.87
C LEU A 351 -10.55 -9.12 16.07
N LEU A 352 -10.67 -10.20 16.85
CA LEU A 352 -11.93 -10.86 17.15
C LEU A 352 -12.51 -10.33 18.46
N LYS A 353 -13.82 -10.08 18.52
CA LYS A 353 -14.51 -9.64 19.74
C LYS A 353 -15.18 -10.84 20.42
N ASP A 354 -14.98 -10.95 21.74
CA ASP A 354 -15.53 -12.02 22.58
C ASP A 354 -17.08 -12.10 22.60
N ILE A 355 -17.78 -11.07 22.13
CA ILE A 355 -19.25 -11.00 22.17
C ILE A 355 -19.91 -11.63 20.94
N ASP A 356 -19.15 -11.92 19.89
CA ASP A 356 -19.69 -12.43 18.62
C ASP A 356 -19.78 -13.96 18.68
N LYS A 357 -20.70 -14.49 19.49
CA LYS A 357 -21.07 -15.92 19.47
C LYS A 357 -21.95 -16.21 18.27
N ILE A 358 -21.64 -17.28 17.57
CA ILE A 358 -22.44 -17.81 16.46
C ILE A 358 -23.11 -19.10 16.94
N SER A 359 -24.45 -19.12 16.86
CA SER A 359 -25.28 -20.27 17.23
C SER A 359 -25.40 -21.26 16.05
N ASN A 360 -24.30 -21.95 15.75
CA ASN A 360 -24.18 -22.80 14.57
C ASN A 360 -25.05 -24.06 14.65
N ILE A 361 -25.53 -24.55 13.51
CA ILE A 361 -26.04 -25.93 13.42
C ILE A 361 -24.95 -26.94 13.81
N PRO A 362 -25.27 -28.04 14.52
CA PRO A 362 -24.31 -29.06 14.94
C PRO A 362 -23.96 -30.03 13.80
N VAL A 363 -23.68 -29.51 12.59
CA VAL A 363 -23.40 -30.31 11.39
C VAL A 363 -21.98 -30.03 10.93
N THR A 364 -21.21 -31.09 10.69
CA THR A 364 -19.89 -31.02 10.04
C THR A 364 -19.98 -31.74 8.71
N GLU A 365 -19.78 -31.03 7.62
CA GLU A 365 -19.89 -31.60 6.28
C GLU A 365 -18.87 -31.00 5.33
N ASP A 366 -18.50 -31.75 4.29
CA ASP A 366 -17.82 -31.16 3.15
C ASP A 366 -18.86 -30.73 2.13
N ILE A 367 -19.06 -29.42 1.97
CA ILE A 367 -20.07 -28.91 1.06
C ILE A 367 -19.66 -29.00 -0.42
N PHE A 368 -18.39 -29.23 -0.72
CA PHE A 368 -17.88 -29.33 -2.10
C PHE A 368 -18.01 -30.75 -2.69
N VAL A 369 -18.25 -31.76 -1.86
CA VAL A 369 -18.60 -33.10 -2.34
C VAL A 369 -20.10 -33.09 -2.66
N SER A 370 -20.45 -33.63 -3.83
CA SER A 370 -21.71 -33.51 -4.60
C SER A 370 -23.06 -33.76 -3.90
N ASP A 371 -23.06 -33.95 -2.58
CA ASP A 371 -24.24 -34.38 -1.83
C ASP A 371 -24.84 -33.25 -0.98
N TYR A 372 -24.15 -32.12 -0.70
CA TYR A 372 -24.73 -31.03 0.10
C TYR A 372 -25.55 -30.04 -0.74
N THR A 373 -26.85 -30.27 -0.85
CA THR A 373 -27.75 -29.48 -1.70
C THR A 373 -28.33 -28.23 -1.01
N LEU A 374 -28.94 -27.33 -1.79
CA LEU A 374 -29.71 -26.20 -1.25
C LEU A 374 -30.86 -26.68 -0.35
N ASN A 375 -31.54 -27.78 -0.70
CA ASN A 375 -32.59 -28.36 0.13
C ASN A 375 -32.05 -28.80 1.50
N MET A 376 -30.86 -29.40 1.54
CA MET A 376 -30.22 -29.79 2.80
C MET A 376 -29.84 -28.57 3.65
N TYR A 377 -29.38 -27.48 3.05
CA TYR A 377 -29.18 -26.22 3.77
C TYR A 377 -30.50 -25.73 4.39
N GLU A 378 -31.59 -25.71 3.62
CA GLU A 378 -32.90 -25.28 4.11
C GLU A 378 -33.44 -26.18 5.23
N GLU A 379 -33.32 -27.50 5.08
CA GLU A 379 -33.72 -28.48 6.09
C GLU A 379 -32.91 -28.30 7.38
N ASN A 380 -31.58 -28.24 7.28
CA ASN A 380 -30.71 -28.05 8.43
C ASN A 380 -30.99 -26.72 9.15
N SER A 381 -31.31 -25.65 8.41
CA SER A 381 -31.64 -24.35 9.01
C SER A 381 -32.86 -24.40 9.94
N LYS A 382 -33.81 -25.31 9.66
CA LYS A 382 -35.09 -25.47 10.39
C LYS A 382 -35.06 -26.63 11.39
N LYS A 383 -34.18 -27.62 11.18
CA LYS A 383 -34.11 -28.87 11.93
C LYS A 383 -33.72 -28.69 13.40
N PHE A 384 -32.81 -27.76 13.69
CA PHE A 384 -32.24 -27.59 15.03
C PHE A 384 -32.82 -26.38 15.75
N SER A 385 -33.41 -26.61 16.91
CA SER A 385 -33.82 -25.54 17.83
C SER A 385 -32.60 -24.80 18.40
N GLU A 386 -32.83 -23.63 18.99
CA GLU A 386 -31.76 -22.80 19.59
C GLU A 386 -30.94 -23.56 20.65
N LYS A 387 -31.57 -24.49 21.39
CA LYS A 387 -30.90 -25.29 22.43
C LYS A 387 -30.04 -26.43 21.86
N GLU A 388 -30.29 -26.85 20.62
CA GLU A 388 -29.55 -27.92 19.95
C GLU A 388 -28.37 -27.40 19.13
N ARG A 389 -28.30 -26.08 18.92
CA ARG A 389 -27.23 -25.41 18.21
C ARG A 389 -25.96 -25.28 19.07
N VAL A 390 -24.81 -25.29 18.41
CA VAL A 390 -23.50 -25.15 19.05
C VAL A 390 -23.08 -23.70 19.02
N ASN A 391 -22.99 -23.09 20.20
CA ASN A 391 -22.47 -21.74 20.36
C ASN A 391 -20.95 -21.74 20.30
N THR A 392 -20.38 -21.24 19.21
CA THR A 392 -18.93 -21.09 19.03
C THR A 392 -18.59 -19.65 18.66
N HIS A 393 -17.29 -19.33 18.65
CA HIS A 393 -16.78 -18.10 18.05
C HIS A 393 -16.09 -18.42 16.72
N ILE A 394 -15.82 -17.38 15.95
CA ILE A 394 -14.76 -17.43 14.94
C ILE A 394 -13.43 -17.32 15.70
N TYR A 395 -12.42 -18.08 15.28
CA TYR A 395 -11.12 -18.14 15.96
C TYR A 395 -9.99 -17.62 15.07
N ASN A 396 -8.88 -17.22 15.71
CA ASN A 396 -7.57 -17.25 15.07
C ASN A 396 -6.85 -18.53 15.48
N THR A 397 -5.85 -18.92 14.70
CA THR A 397 -5.02 -20.07 15.07
C THR A 397 -4.35 -19.87 16.42
N ASN A 398 -4.38 -20.93 17.24
CA ASN A 398 -3.49 -21.02 18.42
C ASN A 398 -2.15 -21.70 18.07
N CYS A 399 -1.94 -22.05 16.81
CA CYS A 399 -0.75 -22.75 16.34
C CYS A 399 -0.24 -22.11 15.03
N PRO A 400 0.47 -20.97 15.12
CA PRO A 400 0.98 -20.26 13.94
C PRO A 400 1.87 -21.19 13.09
N CYS A 401 2.03 -20.85 11.81
CA CYS A 401 2.70 -21.70 10.80
C CYS A 401 1.97 -23.00 10.42
N LYS A 402 0.93 -23.41 11.16
CA LYS A 402 0.06 -24.54 10.75
C LYS A 402 -0.86 -24.14 9.61
N THR A 403 -1.46 -22.96 9.71
CA THR A 403 -2.49 -22.46 8.77
C THR A 403 -1.95 -21.55 7.68
N VAL A 404 -0.68 -21.15 7.77
CA VAL A 404 0.01 -20.40 6.71
C VAL A 404 1.34 -21.08 6.42
N LYS A 405 1.60 -21.39 5.15
CA LYS A 405 2.86 -21.99 4.70
C LYS A 405 3.46 -21.19 3.56
N SER A 406 4.73 -20.83 3.69
CA SER A 406 5.56 -20.36 2.58
C SER A 406 6.29 -21.57 1.98
N ASP A 407 6.14 -21.74 0.68
CA ASP A 407 6.73 -22.83 -0.10
C ASP A 407 7.87 -22.28 -0.96
N LYS A 408 9.11 -22.68 -0.63
CA LYS A 408 10.32 -22.24 -1.32
C LYS A 408 10.44 -22.83 -2.72
N GLU A 409 9.97 -24.05 -2.93
CA GLU A 409 10.13 -24.78 -4.20
C GLU A 409 9.18 -24.21 -5.25
N ASN A 410 7.91 -24.03 -4.89
CA ASN A 410 6.88 -23.54 -5.79
C ASN A 410 6.72 -22.01 -5.75
N LYS A 411 7.46 -21.32 -4.88
CA LYS A 411 7.39 -19.85 -4.66
C LYS A 411 5.97 -19.36 -4.44
N LYS A 412 5.25 -20.03 -3.52
CA LYS A 412 3.86 -19.70 -3.19
C LYS A 412 3.65 -19.59 -1.69
N ILE A 413 2.58 -18.89 -1.30
CA ILE A 413 2.05 -18.96 0.06
C ILE A 413 0.70 -19.68 0.01
N THR A 414 0.48 -20.63 0.90
CA THR A 414 -0.80 -21.32 1.06
C THR A 414 -1.44 -20.94 2.40
N LEU A 415 -2.73 -20.61 2.35
CA LEU A 415 -3.59 -20.31 3.49
C LEU A 415 -4.58 -21.47 3.70
N PHE A 416 -4.75 -21.90 4.94
CA PHE A 416 -5.66 -22.99 5.32
C PHE A 416 -6.65 -22.54 6.39
N ASN A 417 -7.95 -22.58 6.08
CA ASN A 417 -8.97 -22.66 7.12
C ASN A 417 -9.11 -24.15 7.50
N PRO A 418 -8.76 -24.55 8.74
CA PRO A 418 -8.70 -25.94 9.14
C PRO A 418 -10.06 -26.63 9.17
N ALA A 419 -10.07 -27.93 8.84
CA ALA A 419 -11.19 -28.83 9.08
C ALA A 419 -11.55 -28.92 10.58
N SER A 420 -12.82 -29.19 10.83
CA SER A 420 -13.36 -29.54 12.15
C SER A 420 -13.33 -31.05 12.36
N ASP A 421 -12.81 -31.49 13.51
CA ASP A 421 -12.87 -32.89 13.94
C ASP A 421 -14.22 -33.17 14.64
N GLN A 422 -14.60 -34.45 14.78
CA GLN A 422 -15.73 -34.83 15.62
C GLN A 422 -15.55 -34.30 17.05
N GLY A 423 -16.50 -33.46 17.51
CA GLY A 423 -16.46 -32.81 18.82
C GLY A 423 -15.62 -31.54 18.89
N LYS A 424 -14.97 -31.11 17.80
CA LYS A 424 -14.22 -29.85 17.71
C LYS A 424 -14.74 -29.00 16.54
N ASN A 425 -15.79 -28.25 16.84
CA ASN A 425 -16.47 -27.36 15.90
C ASN A 425 -15.72 -26.03 15.80
N ILE A 426 -14.91 -25.87 14.74
CA ILE A 426 -14.00 -24.72 14.57
C ILE A 426 -14.27 -24.04 13.23
N LYS A 427 -14.44 -22.71 13.28
CA LYS A 427 -14.36 -21.81 12.13
C LYS A 427 -13.24 -20.83 12.43
N GLU A 428 -12.12 -20.95 11.75
CA GLU A 428 -10.90 -20.17 12.02
C GLU A 428 -10.56 -19.31 10.81
N ASN A 429 -10.31 -18.02 11.03
CA ASN A 429 -9.85 -17.09 10.01
C ASN A 429 -8.33 -17.19 9.86
N VAL A 430 -7.85 -17.01 8.63
CA VAL A 430 -6.42 -17.09 8.29
C VAL A 430 -6.02 -15.94 7.37
N GLY A 431 -4.78 -15.49 7.47
CA GLY A 431 -4.25 -14.53 6.53
C GLY A 431 -2.78 -14.21 6.71
N ILE A 432 -2.28 -13.38 5.80
CA ILE A 432 -0.93 -12.82 5.80
C ILE A 432 -0.99 -11.30 5.61
N LYS A 433 0.05 -10.61 6.06
CA LYS A 433 0.24 -9.17 5.91
C LYS A 433 1.65 -8.89 5.42
N SER A 434 1.82 -8.00 4.44
CA SER A 434 3.13 -7.51 4.02
C SER A 434 3.79 -6.76 5.18
N ARG A 435 5.11 -6.83 5.28
CA ARG A 435 5.86 -6.17 6.36
C ARG A 435 6.36 -4.79 5.97
N HIS A 436 6.37 -4.49 4.67
CA HIS A 436 6.73 -3.20 4.12
C HIS A 436 5.52 -2.55 3.48
N GLY A 437 5.34 -1.26 3.78
CA GLY A 437 4.24 -0.46 3.25
C GLY A 437 4.68 0.45 2.13
N PHE A 438 3.72 0.77 1.25
CA PHE A 438 3.90 1.74 0.18
C PHE A 438 2.86 2.85 0.27
N THR A 439 3.18 4.00 -0.31
CA THR A 439 2.22 5.08 -0.52
C THR A 439 1.92 5.18 -2.01
N TYR A 440 0.66 4.93 -2.39
CA TYR A 440 0.21 4.70 -3.76
C TYR A 440 0.83 3.45 -4.40
N GLY A 441 0.32 3.08 -5.56
CA GLY A 441 0.81 1.92 -6.30
C GLY A 441 -0.32 1.13 -6.95
N LYS A 442 0.06 0.26 -7.86
CA LYS A 442 -0.79 -0.76 -8.47
C LYS A 442 -0.44 -2.11 -7.86
N PHE A 443 -1.26 -2.56 -6.91
CA PHE A 443 -1.09 -3.83 -6.21
C PHE A 443 -1.82 -4.91 -6.99
N ARG A 444 -1.10 -5.75 -7.72
CA ARG A 444 -1.64 -6.88 -8.48
C ARG A 444 -1.28 -8.19 -7.80
N ILE A 445 -2.27 -9.05 -7.65
CA ILE A 445 -2.15 -10.35 -6.98
C ILE A 445 -2.61 -11.43 -7.94
N LYS A 446 -1.83 -12.49 -8.09
CA LYS A 446 -2.18 -13.73 -8.77
C LYS A 446 -2.46 -14.80 -7.72
N ALA A 447 -3.69 -15.29 -7.65
CA ALA A 447 -4.12 -16.21 -6.61
C ALA A 447 -5.10 -17.28 -7.12
N LYS A 448 -5.05 -18.46 -6.52
CA LYS A 448 -6.16 -19.43 -6.53
C LYS A 448 -6.78 -19.42 -5.15
N LEU A 449 -7.82 -18.63 -4.97
CA LEU A 449 -8.49 -18.49 -3.68
C LEU A 449 -9.42 -19.68 -3.43
N THR A 450 -9.88 -19.80 -2.19
CA THR A 450 -10.92 -20.77 -1.84
C THR A 450 -12.19 -20.46 -2.63
N GLU A 451 -12.70 -21.46 -3.37
CA GLU A 451 -14.04 -21.47 -3.96
C GLU A 451 -15.09 -21.16 -2.87
N LEU A 452 -16.17 -20.46 -3.22
CA LEU A 452 -17.22 -20.05 -2.30
C LEU A 452 -18.47 -20.91 -2.42
N LEU A 453 -18.79 -21.42 -3.61
CA LEU A 453 -20.01 -22.14 -3.91
C LEU A 453 -19.70 -23.57 -4.37
N ASN A 454 -20.60 -24.48 -4.04
CA ASN A 454 -20.61 -25.81 -4.65
C ASN A 454 -21.49 -25.84 -5.93
N ASP A 455 -21.64 -27.02 -6.54
CA ASP A 455 -22.43 -27.20 -7.77
C ASP A 455 -23.93 -26.83 -7.63
N ASP A 456 -24.48 -26.86 -6.41
CA ASP A 456 -25.84 -26.40 -6.08
C ASP A 456 -25.91 -24.91 -5.68
N ASN A 457 -24.80 -24.17 -5.84
CA ASN A 457 -24.65 -22.76 -5.49
C ASN A 457 -24.84 -22.47 -3.99
N VAL A 458 -24.47 -23.42 -3.12
CA VAL A 458 -24.49 -23.24 -1.65
C VAL A 458 -23.16 -22.66 -1.19
N TRP A 459 -23.21 -21.59 -0.39
CA TRP A 459 -22.02 -20.91 0.13
C TRP A 459 -21.33 -21.70 1.25
N ASN A 460 -19.99 -21.77 1.21
CA ASN A 460 -19.16 -22.39 2.26
C ASN A 460 -18.92 -21.51 3.50
N GLY A 461 -19.41 -20.27 3.49
CA GLY A 461 -19.24 -19.33 4.61
C GLY A 461 -17.95 -18.51 4.59
N ILE A 462 -17.07 -18.69 3.60
CA ILE A 462 -15.82 -17.94 3.44
C ILE A 462 -16.06 -16.63 2.68
N THR A 463 -15.39 -15.58 3.13
CA THR A 463 -15.11 -14.37 2.36
C THR A 463 -13.61 -14.35 2.11
N ASN A 464 -13.20 -14.27 0.85
CA ASN A 464 -11.80 -14.02 0.51
C ASN A 464 -11.59 -12.51 0.47
N ALA A 465 -10.52 -11.98 1.07
CA ALA A 465 -10.27 -10.54 1.05
C ALA A 465 -8.82 -10.18 0.75
N PHE A 466 -8.68 -9.03 0.09
CA PHE A 466 -7.42 -8.32 -0.13
C PHE A 466 -7.64 -6.87 0.31
N TRP A 467 -6.92 -6.42 1.32
CA TRP A 467 -6.99 -5.01 1.72
C TRP A 467 -5.63 -4.35 1.85
N LEU A 468 -5.60 -3.06 1.55
CA LEU A 468 -4.52 -2.17 1.92
C LEU A 468 -4.92 -1.50 3.22
N ILE A 469 -4.20 -1.74 4.31
CA ILE A 469 -4.48 -1.16 5.63
C ILE A 469 -3.33 -0.25 6.06
N ASN A 470 -3.62 0.86 6.74
CA ASN A 470 -2.57 1.77 7.21
C ASN A 470 -1.49 1.05 8.03
N GLN A 471 -0.23 1.42 7.81
CA GLN A 471 0.82 1.06 8.75
C GLN A 471 0.65 1.91 10.02
N MET A 472 0.62 1.27 11.19
CA MET A 472 0.24 1.95 12.43
C MET A 472 1.30 2.95 12.90
N GLY A 473 0.83 4.09 13.42
CA GLY A 473 1.64 5.12 14.06
C GLY A 473 1.19 6.55 13.72
N GLU A 474 1.37 7.49 14.66
CA GLU A 474 0.99 8.91 14.47
C GLU A 474 1.75 9.59 13.33
N TRP A 475 2.96 9.10 13.02
CA TRP A 475 3.75 9.52 11.87
C TRP A 475 3.02 9.32 10.52
N ASN A 476 2.02 8.42 10.49
CA ASN A 476 1.31 7.99 9.29
C ASN A 476 -0.12 8.57 9.18
N ASN A 477 -0.35 9.75 9.74
CA ASN A 477 -1.64 10.45 9.61
C ASN A 477 -1.97 10.76 8.14
N ARG A 478 -3.24 10.61 7.79
CA ARG A 478 -3.82 11.04 6.51
C ARG A 478 -3.85 12.57 6.42
N ARG A 479 -4.11 13.07 5.21
CA ARG A 479 -4.50 14.46 4.97
C ARG A 479 -5.59 14.91 5.96
N PRO A 480 -5.59 16.18 6.40
CA PRO A 480 -6.68 16.69 7.24
C PRO A 480 -8.04 16.69 6.52
N CYS A 481 -9.11 16.44 7.28
CA CYS A 481 -10.49 16.61 6.83
C CYS A 481 -11.07 17.89 7.43
N ASN A 482 -10.87 19.02 6.75
CA ASN A 482 -11.10 20.35 7.34
C ASN A 482 -12.58 20.71 7.46
N LYS A 483 -13.46 20.18 6.61
CA LYS A 483 -14.90 20.53 6.66
C LYS A 483 -15.62 20.02 7.91
N ALA A 484 -15.35 18.80 8.34
CA ALA A 484 -16.07 18.19 9.48
C ALA A 484 -15.21 17.25 10.34
N GLY A 485 -13.99 16.91 9.93
CA GLY A 485 -13.19 15.86 10.55
C GLY A 485 -13.64 14.44 10.19
N TYR A 486 -12.77 13.49 10.52
CA TYR A 486 -12.97 12.06 10.40
C TYR A 486 -13.61 11.46 11.66
N ILE A 487 -14.40 10.40 11.51
CA ILE A 487 -14.88 9.60 12.64
C ILE A 487 -13.89 8.44 12.89
N PRO A 488 -13.26 8.31 14.07
CA PRO A 488 -12.39 7.17 14.41
C PRO A 488 -13.06 5.79 14.25
N LYS A 489 -12.30 4.75 13.84
CA LYS A 489 -12.86 3.41 13.54
C LYS A 489 -13.68 2.81 14.68
N HIS A 490 -13.23 3.01 15.92
CA HIS A 490 -13.85 2.46 17.13
C HIS A 490 -15.08 3.24 17.63
N LEU A 491 -15.37 4.43 17.09
CA LEU A 491 -16.54 5.23 17.47
C LEU A 491 -17.69 5.01 16.47
N THR A 492 -18.93 5.07 16.95
CA THR A 492 -20.15 4.85 16.16
C THR A 492 -21.27 5.82 16.56
N GLY A 493 -22.23 6.00 15.65
CA GLY A 493 -23.44 6.76 15.91
C GLY A 493 -23.30 8.29 15.77
N GLN A 494 -24.42 8.98 16.01
CA GLN A 494 -24.57 10.41 15.70
C GLN A 494 -23.70 11.34 16.56
N ASN A 495 -23.37 10.88 17.77
CA ASN A 495 -22.59 11.63 18.75
C ASN A 495 -21.09 11.29 18.70
N ALA A 496 -20.64 10.56 17.67
CA ALA A 496 -19.24 10.17 17.56
C ALA A 496 -18.35 11.42 17.38
N GLU A 497 -17.34 11.53 18.23
CA GLU A 497 -16.32 12.58 18.13
C GLU A 497 -15.62 12.51 16.76
N ARG A 498 -15.36 13.68 16.18
CA ARG A 498 -14.62 13.81 14.93
C ARG A 498 -13.24 14.41 15.16
N LYS A 499 -12.24 13.87 14.47
CA LYS A 499 -10.85 14.34 14.53
C LYS A 499 -10.41 14.89 13.19
N ASN A 500 -9.68 16.01 13.18
CA ASN A 500 -9.23 16.63 11.93
C ASN A 500 -8.25 15.71 11.17
N VAL A 501 -7.42 14.96 11.88
CA VAL A 501 -6.46 13.99 11.33
C VAL A 501 -6.64 12.63 11.99
N LEU A 502 -6.40 11.56 11.23
CA LEU A 502 -6.38 10.18 11.71
C LEU A 502 -5.38 9.35 10.88
N PRO A 503 -4.74 8.33 11.49
CA PRO A 503 -3.87 7.41 10.75
C PRO A 503 -4.63 6.31 10.03
N TYR A 504 -5.88 6.00 10.44
CA TYR A 504 -6.62 4.87 9.90
C TYR A 504 -7.04 5.08 8.44
N SER A 505 -6.61 4.18 7.57
CA SER A 505 -7.04 4.05 6.17
C SER A 505 -7.11 2.60 5.77
N GLU A 506 -8.05 2.30 4.88
CA GLU A 506 -8.31 0.95 4.41
C GLU A 506 -8.94 1.00 3.01
N ILE A 507 -8.45 0.17 2.08
CA ILE A 507 -8.97 -0.02 0.71
C ILE A 507 -9.09 -1.51 0.44
N ASP A 508 -10.29 -1.99 0.11
CA ASP A 508 -10.60 -3.42 0.15
C ASP A 508 -11.08 -3.95 -1.19
N ILE A 509 -10.77 -5.23 -1.42
CA ILE A 509 -11.50 -6.18 -2.26
C ILE A 509 -11.99 -7.27 -1.31
N GLU A 510 -13.30 -7.43 -1.19
CA GLU A 510 -13.92 -8.54 -0.44
C GLU A 510 -14.79 -9.36 -1.39
N ILE A 511 -14.57 -10.67 -1.45
CA ILE A 511 -15.22 -11.60 -2.37
C ILE A 511 -16.12 -12.52 -1.56
N VAL A 512 -17.43 -12.41 -1.76
CA VAL A 512 -18.44 -13.05 -0.91
C VAL A 512 -19.72 -13.39 -1.68
N LYS A 513 -20.47 -14.39 -1.22
CA LYS A 513 -21.83 -14.63 -1.71
C LYS A 513 -22.84 -13.68 -1.05
N THR A 514 -23.29 -12.69 -1.82
CA THR A 514 -24.35 -11.74 -1.42
C THR A 514 -25.05 -11.19 -2.67
N SER A 515 -26.04 -10.30 -2.52
CA SER A 515 -26.58 -9.55 -3.67
C SER A 515 -25.71 -8.34 -4.03
N LYS A 516 -25.62 -8.02 -5.33
CA LYS A 516 -25.05 -6.76 -5.86
C LYS A 516 -25.86 -5.53 -5.44
N ASP A 517 -27.16 -5.73 -5.19
CA ASP A 517 -28.08 -4.65 -4.87
C ASP A 517 -28.06 -4.35 -3.37
N TRP A 518 -28.49 -3.13 -3.02
CA TRP A 518 -28.67 -2.68 -1.64
C TRP A 518 -30.11 -2.88 -1.17
N PRO A 519 -30.38 -2.87 0.15
CA PRO A 519 -31.76 -2.85 0.67
C PRO A 519 -32.58 -1.67 0.14
N GLU A 520 -33.91 -1.80 0.13
CA GLU A 520 -34.81 -0.82 -0.49
C GLU A 520 -34.67 0.60 0.10
N ASN A 521 -34.41 0.70 1.40
CA ASN A 521 -34.20 1.98 2.09
C ASN A 521 -32.90 2.71 1.69
N SER A 522 -31.97 2.05 0.99
CA SER A 522 -30.75 2.67 0.47
C SER A 522 -31.00 3.56 -0.75
N TYR A 523 -32.15 3.44 -1.41
CA TYR A 523 -32.47 4.17 -2.65
C TYR A 523 -33.46 5.32 -2.36
N LYS A 524 -32.98 6.39 -1.71
CA LYS A 524 -33.81 7.55 -1.32
C LYS A 524 -34.51 8.18 -2.54
N ASN A 525 -35.83 8.35 -2.48
CA ASN A 525 -36.67 9.06 -3.46
C ASN A 525 -36.53 8.61 -4.93
N SER A 526 -36.01 7.42 -5.24
CA SER A 526 -35.79 7.00 -6.62
C SER A 526 -36.87 6.06 -7.14
N LEU A 527 -37.42 6.39 -8.32
CA LEU A 527 -38.14 5.50 -9.24
C LEU A 527 -37.29 4.29 -9.73
N PHE A 528 -36.07 4.13 -9.23
CA PHE A 528 -35.10 3.11 -9.61
C PHE A 528 -35.01 2.06 -8.51
N ARG A 529 -35.92 1.08 -8.56
CA ARG A 529 -35.78 -0.18 -7.83
C ARG A 529 -35.16 -1.19 -8.79
N PRO A 530 -33.90 -1.59 -8.61
CA PRO A 530 -33.38 -2.72 -9.37
C PRO A 530 -34.14 -3.99 -8.94
N GLU A 531 -34.66 -4.73 -9.92
CA GLU A 531 -34.98 -6.14 -9.71
C GLU A 531 -33.66 -6.86 -9.44
N ASN A 532 -33.61 -7.69 -8.39
CA ASN A 532 -32.46 -8.56 -8.18
C ASN A 532 -32.36 -9.52 -9.37
N LYS A 533 -31.29 -9.37 -10.15
CA LYS A 533 -30.98 -10.17 -11.35
C LYS A 533 -29.66 -10.92 -11.19
N ASP A 534 -29.18 -11.06 -9.95
CA ASP A 534 -27.98 -11.83 -9.66
C ASP A 534 -28.25 -13.29 -9.98
N LYS A 535 -27.31 -13.94 -10.66
CA LYS A 535 -27.44 -15.36 -10.94
C LYS A 535 -27.05 -16.19 -9.71
N PRO A 536 -27.59 -17.40 -9.54
CA PRO A 536 -27.20 -18.30 -8.47
C PRO A 536 -25.68 -18.53 -8.39
N GLU A 537 -25.00 -18.59 -9.53
CA GLU A 537 -23.56 -18.81 -9.64
C GLU A 537 -22.70 -17.53 -9.55
N ASP A 538 -23.32 -16.35 -9.38
CA ASP A 538 -22.60 -15.10 -9.21
C ASP A 538 -22.15 -14.92 -7.75
N ILE A 539 -20.87 -14.61 -7.58
CA ILE A 539 -20.30 -14.06 -6.35
C ILE A 539 -20.13 -12.55 -6.51
N ILE A 540 -20.01 -11.84 -5.40
CA ILE A 540 -19.84 -10.39 -5.42
C ILE A 540 -18.41 -10.05 -5.04
N ILE A 541 -17.77 -9.26 -5.90
CA ILE A 541 -16.56 -8.54 -5.54
C ILE A 541 -16.96 -7.14 -5.05
N SER A 542 -16.81 -6.93 -3.75
CA SER A 542 -17.04 -5.67 -3.07
C SER A 542 -15.76 -4.85 -3.06
N CYS A 543 -15.82 -3.62 -3.56
CA CYS A 543 -14.71 -2.66 -3.54
C CYS A 543 -15.01 -1.55 -2.53
N THR A 544 -14.21 -1.45 -1.48
CA THR A 544 -14.48 -0.56 -0.34
C THR A 544 -13.37 0.47 -0.17
N ASN A 545 -13.72 1.73 0.11
CA ASN A 545 -12.78 2.74 0.59
C ASN A 545 -13.24 3.27 1.95
N TRP A 546 -12.41 3.13 2.98
CA TRP A 546 -12.66 3.67 4.31
C TRP A 546 -12.18 5.11 4.38
N ASP A 547 -13.04 6.04 3.98
CA ASP A 547 -12.79 7.49 4.06
C ASP A 547 -13.15 8.11 5.42
N MET A 548 -13.54 7.27 6.37
CA MET A 548 -13.85 7.60 7.76
C MET A 548 -14.93 8.69 7.88
N ALA A 549 -15.89 8.70 6.95
CA ALA A 549 -16.98 9.68 6.86
C ALA A 549 -16.49 11.13 6.75
N CYS A 550 -15.34 11.34 6.11
CA CYS A 550 -14.84 12.67 5.81
C CYS A 550 -15.74 13.38 4.79
N ARG A 551 -16.14 14.61 5.14
CA ARG A 551 -17.03 15.45 4.32
C ARG A 551 -16.30 16.39 3.35
N GLU A 552 -14.98 16.28 3.26
CA GLU A 552 -14.16 17.06 2.32
C GLU A 552 -14.60 16.91 0.85
N PRO A 553 -14.92 15.71 0.33
CA PRO A 553 -15.30 15.51 -1.07
C PRO A 553 -16.49 16.36 -1.51
N GLU A 554 -16.43 16.91 -2.73
CA GLU A 554 -17.46 17.77 -3.31
C GLU A 554 -18.84 17.11 -3.33
N PHE A 555 -18.86 15.83 -3.70
CA PHE A 555 -20.05 15.00 -3.78
C PHE A 555 -20.07 14.00 -2.64
N TYR A 556 -19.99 14.45 -1.39
CA TYR A 556 -20.32 13.57 -0.25
C TYR A 556 -21.82 13.25 -0.25
N ALA A 557 -22.20 11.98 -0.14
CA ALA A 557 -23.61 11.58 -0.01
C ALA A 557 -23.80 10.23 0.69
N ILE A 558 -25.05 9.94 1.03
CA ILE A 558 -25.54 8.70 1.66
C ILE A 558 -26.56 8.02 0.74
N GLY A 559 -26.79 6.72 0.96
CA GLY A 559 -27.58 5.87 0.08
C GLY A 559 -26.83 5.46 -1.19
N ALA A 560 -27.54 4.74 -2.06
CA ALA A 560 -27.02 4.22 -3.32
C ALA A 560 -27.10 5.29 -4.41
N ARG A 561 -26.01 5.49 -5.14
CA ARG A 561 -25.93 6.49 -6.22
C ARG A 561 -25.00 6.02 -7.34
N LYS A 562 -25.31 6.47 -8.54
CA LYS A 562 -24.55 6.13 -9.74
C LYS A 562 -23.38 7.09 -9.93
N ILE A 563 -22.23 6.53 -10.31
CA ILE A 563 -21.08 7.28 -10.81
C ILE A 563 -20.60 6.64 -12.12
N LYS A 564 -19.94 7.44 -12.96
CA LYS A 564 -19.45 6.98 -14.26
C LYS A 564 -17.93 7.06 -14.32
N TYR A 565 -17.34 6.07 -14.98
CA TYR A 565 -15.94 6.08 -15.33
C TYR A 565 -15.76 5.37 -16.68
N LYS A 566 -15.24 6.12 -17.66
CA LYS A 566 -15.21 5.70 -19.06
C LYS A 566 -16.62 5.31 -19.54
N ASP A 567 -16.76 4.12 -20.10
CA ASP A 567 -17.99 3.50 -20.60
C ASP A 567 -18.77 2.72 -19.52
N LYS A 568 -18.29 2.69 -18.27
CA LYS A 568 -18.91 1.96 -17.17
C LYS A 568 -19.65 2.87 -16.18
N GLU A 569 -20.71 2.31 -15.59
CA GLU A 569 -21.47 2.91 -14.49
C GLU A 569 -21.34 2.01 -13.26
N PHE A 570 -21.10 2.62 -12.09
CA PHE A 570 -21.00 1.93 -10.80
C PHE A 570 -22.02 2.50 -9.82
N VAL A 571 -22.52 1.67 -8.92
CA VAL A 571 -23.37 2.10 -7.80
C VAL A 571 -22.54 2.12 -6.54
N ILE A 572 -22.22 3.33 -6.06
CA ILE A 572 -21.57 3.54 -4.76
C ILE A 572 -22.62 3.69 -3.67
N HIS A 573 -22.32 3.21 -2.48
CA HIS A 573 -23.22 3.27 -1.32
C HIS A 573 -22.49 3.65 -0.04
N ARG A 574 -23.16 4.48 0.79
CA ARG A 574 -22.82 4.75 2.19
C ARG A 574 -24.12 4.69 3.01
N TRP A 575 -24.15 3.93 4.10
CA TRP A 575 -25.38 3.72 4.88
C TRP A 575 -25.99 5.02 5.41
N ASP A 576 -25.18 5.85 6.07
CA ASP A 576 -25.60 7.11 6.66
C ASP A 576 -24.42 8.07 6.79
N ASP A 577 -24.65 9.21 7.43
CA ASP A 577 -23.67 10.28 7.62
C ASP A 577 -22.49 9.93 8.55
N TYR A 578 -22.58 8.81 9.25
CA TYR A 578 -21.65 8.35 10.28
C TYR A 578 -20.98 7.03 9.89
N TYR A 579 -21.48 6.37 8.85
CA TYR A 579 -20.86 5.18 8.29
C TYR A 579 -19.56 5.54 7.57
N LYS A 580 -18.49 4.84 7.95
CA LYS A 580 -17.09 5.24 7.70
C LYS A 580 -16.52 4.83 6.34
N ALA A 581 -17.31 4.14 5.50
CA ALA A 581 -16.83 3.62 4.22
C ALA A 581 -17.81 3.89 3.07
N LEU A 582 -17.27 3.90 1.85
CA LEU A 582 -18.04 3.76 0.62
C LEU A 582 -17.79 2.39 0.01
N GLN A 583 -18.82 1.80 -0.56
CA GLN A 583 -18.75 0.45 -1.15
C GLN A 583 -19.34 0.43 -2.56
N ILE A 584 -18.75 -0.39 -3.44
CA ILE A 584 -19.28 -0.82 -4.74
C ILE A 584 -19.39 -2.34 -4.70
N LYS A 585 -20.44 -2.89 -5.29
CA LYS A 585 -20.62 -4.34 -5.46
C LYS A 585 -20.69 -4.69 -6.94
N THR A 586 -19.84 -5.61 -7.39
CA THR A 586 -19.81 -6.05 -8.78
C THR A 586 -19.96 -7.57 -8.83
N PRO A 587 -21.00 -8.09 -9.52
CA PRO A 587 -21.17 -9.53 -9.69
C PRO A 587 -20.12 -10.09 -10.65
N VAL A 588 -19.58 -11.26 -10.30
CA VAL A 588 -18.65 -12.03 -11.12
C VAL A 588 -19.04 -13.50 -11.01
N ASN A 589 -18.97 -14.21 -12.13
CA ASN A 589 -19.23 -15.65 -12.14
C ASN A 589 -18.14 -16.38 -11.36
N GLU A 590 -18.54 -17.26 -10.44
CA GLU A 590 -17.58 -17.98 -9.60
C GLU A 590 -16.62 -18.86 -10.41
N LYS A 591 -17.13 -19.57 -11.41
CA LYS A 591 -16.31 -20.46 -12.25
C LYS A 591 -15.19 -19.71 -12.96
N GLU A 592 -15.48 -18.46 -13.37
CA GLU A 592 -14.47 -17.56 -13.95
C GLU A 592 -13.40 -17.18 -12.91
N ALA A 593 -13.81 -16.79 -11.70
CA ALA A 593 -12.94 -16.13 -10.73
C ALA A 593 -12.22 -17.08 -9.75
N LEU A 594 -12.82 -18.21 -9.37
CA LEU A 594 -12.35 -19.06 -8.25
C LEU A 594 -12.15 -20.54 -8.61
N GLU A 595 -12.89 -21.11 -9.58
CA GLU A 595 -12.67 -22.50 -10.03
C GLU A 595 -11.51 -22.61 -11.04
N SER A 596 -10.97 -21.50 -11.52
CA SER A 596 -9.80 -21.47 -12.42
C SER A 596 -8.49 -21.77 -11.68
N ASP A 597 -7.43 -22.12 -12.43
CA ASP A 597 -6.10 -22.38 -11.84
C ASP A 597 -5.53 -21.16 -11.10
N PHE A 598 -5.91 -19.95 -11.51
CA PHE A 598 -5.64 -18.69 -10.82
C PHE A 598 -6.47 -17.57 -11.46
N TYR A 599 -6.64 -16.49 -10.70
CA TYR A 599 -7.21 -15.23 -11.15
C TYR A 599 -6.36 -14.04 -10.66
N TYR A 600 -6.46 -12.92 -11.35
CA TYR A 600 -5.78 -11.68 -10.98
C TYR A 600 -6.77 -10.70 -10.34
N PHE A 601 -6.32 -10.08 -9.26
CA PHE A 601 -6.99 -8.98 -8.58
C PHE A 601 -6.03 -7.79 -8.51
N GLU A 602 -6.53 -6.57 -8.73
CA GLU A 602 -5.71 -5.37 -8.73
C GLU A 602 -6.39 -4.20 -8.02
N ILE A 603 -5.66 -3.56 -7.11
CA ILE A 603 -5.99 -2.25 -6.52
C ILE A 603 -4.97 -1.25 -7.08
N GLU A 604 -5.41 -0.37 -7.97
CA GLU A 604 -4.63 0.79 -8.41
C GLU A 604 -5.02 2.00 -7.58
N TRP A 605 -4.17 2.36 -6.62
CA TRP A 605 -4.37 3.48 -5.71
C TRP A 605 -3.48 4.65 -6.12
N LYS A 606 -4.13 5.75 -6.52
CA LYS A 606 -3.50 7.00 -6.97
C LYS A 606 -3.80 8.14 -6.00
N PRO A 607 -3.10 9.29 -6.13
CA PRO A 607 -3.36 10.46 -5.28
C PRO A 607 -4.81 11.01 -5.32
N THR A 608 -5.53 10.81 -6.42
CA THR A 608 -6.87 11.38 -6.65
C THR A 608 -7.94 10.34 -6.97
N GLU A 609 -7.60 9.05 -7.10
CA GLU A 609 -8.56 8.01 -7.45
C GLU A 609 -8.09 6.61 -7.02
N ILE A 610 -9.05 5.69 -6.94
CA ILE A 610 -8.83 4.26 -6.72
C ILE A 610 -9.58 3.50 -7.82
N ILE A 611 -8.89 2.57 -8.48
CA ILE A 611 -9.46 1.72 -9.53
C ILE A 611 -9.23 0.27 -9.13
N TRP A 612 -10.27 -0.54 -9.17
CA TRP A 612 -10.20 -1.97 -8.92
C TRP A 612 -10.39 -2.74 -10.21
N ARG A 613 -9.58 -3.79 -10.41
CA ARG A 613 -9.70 -4.69 -11.56
C ARG A 613 -9.63 -6.15 -11.15
N ALA A 614 -10.25 -7.01 -11.94
CA ALA A 614 -10.07 -8.45 -11.81
C ALA A 614 -10.18 -9.15 -13.18
N GLY A 615 -9.48 -10.26 -13.38
CA GLY A 615 -9.46 -10.98 -14.66
C GLY A 615 -8.52 -12.18 -14.67
N SER A 616 -8.61 -13.01 -15.72
CA SER A 616 -7.77 -14.20 -15.87
C SER A 616 -6.31 -13.91 -16.22
N GLU A 617 -6.03 -12.72 -16.78
CA GLU A 617 -4.69 -12.26 -17.16
C GLU A 617 -4.57 -10.75 -16.92
N PRO A 618 -3.36 -10.20 -16.67
CA PRO A 618 -3.16 -8.78 -16.39
C PRO A 618 -3.77 -7.84 -17.44
N ASP A 619 -3.60 -8.17 -18.73
CA ASP A 619 -4.09 -7.35 -19.85
C ASP A 619 -5.57 -7.59 -20.17
N LYS A 620 -6.19 -8.60 -19.55
CA LYS A 620 -7.61 -8.95 -19.73
C LYS A 620 -8.48 -8.57 -18.52
N MET A 621 -7.90 -7.94 -17.50
CA MET A 621 -8.66 -7.55 -16.31
C MET A 621 -9.72 -6.49 -16.64
N LYS A 622 -10.93 -6.75 -16.14
CA LYS A 622 -12.08 -5.84 -16.23
C LYS A 622 -12.03 -4.88 -15.05
N ILE A 623 -12.37 -3.61 -15.28
CA ILE A 623 -12.61 -2.67 -14.17
C ILE A 623 -13.87 -3.12 -13.42
N ILE A 624 -13.74 -3.40 -12.14
CA ILE A 624 -14.81 -3.86 -11.24
C ILE A 624 -15.21 -2.81 -10.19
N GLY A 625 -14.44 -1.72 -10.05
CA GLY A 625 -14.75 -0.62 -9.15
C GLY A 625 -13.97 0.65 -9.51
N TYR A 626 -14.53 1.80 -9.12
CA TYR A 626 -13.91 3.11 -9.33
C TYR A 626 -14.38 4.12 -8.28
N MET A 627 -13.46 4.87 -7.68
CA MET A 627 -13.78 6.04 -6.85
C MET A 627 -12.75 7.14 -7.06
N ASN A 628 -13.14 8.40 -6.94
CA ASN A 628 -12.23 9.55 -7.01
C ASN A 628 -12.41 10.54 -5.85
N ASP A 629 -11.49 11.48 -5.76
CA ASP A 629 -11.41 12.51 -4.72
C ASP A 629 -12.62 13.46 -4.66
N LYS A 630 -13.46 13.48 -5.69
CA LYS A 630 -14.74 14.21 -5.66
C LYS A 630 -15.83 13.49 -4.88
N VAL A 631 -15.79 12.15 -4.80
CA VAL A 631 -16.85 11.35 -4.16
C VAL A 631 -16.47 10.77 -2.81
N THR A 632 -15.17 10.61 -2.53
CA THR A 632 -14.63 9.99 -1.31
C THR A 632 -13.25 10.57 -0.98
N ALA A 633 -12.84 10.54 0.29
CA ALA A 633 -11.51 11.03 0.65
C ALA A 633 -10.46 9.94 0.38
N ILE A 634 -9.60 10.19 -0.60
CA ILE A 634 -8.55 9.24 -1.00
C ILE A 634 -7.43 9.23 0.05
N PRO A 635 -7.09 8.06 0.64
CA PRO A 635 -5.95 7.98 1.56
C PRO A 635 -4.64 8.35 0.86
N ASN A 636 -3.68 8.89 1.62
CA ASN A 636 -2.38 9.34 1.13
C ASN A 636 -1.21 8.95 2.05
N ASN A 637 -1.47 8.06 3.00
CA ASN A 637 -0.56 7.58 4.03
C ASN A 637 -0.14 6.13 3.74
N GLN A 638 1.02 5.69 4.23
CA GLN A 638 1.61 4.40 3.90
C GLN A 638 0.73 3.21 4.33
N MET A 639 0.50 2.23 3.45
CA MET A 639 -0.36 1.07 3.72
C MET A 639 0.36 -0.26 3.45
N LEU A 640 -0.03 -1.29 4.20
CA LEU A 640 0.40 -2.68 4.09
C LEU A 640 -0.67 -3.48 3.36
N LEU A 641 -0.26 -4.43 2.52
CA LEU A 641 -1.16 -5.38 1.90
C LEU A 641 -1.48 -6.50 2.90
N VAL A 642 -2.74 -6.92 2.96
CA VAL A 642 -3.16 -8.10 3.71
C VAL A 642 -4.05 -8.95 2.82
N ILE A 643 -3.97 -10.25 3.01
CA ILE A 643 -4.73 -11.25 2.27
C ILE A 643 -5.29 -12.26 3.27
N THR A 644 -6.61 -12.47 3.25
CA THR A 644 -7.31 -13.28 4.25
C THR A 644 -8.38 -14.18 3.65
N GLN A 645 -8.70 -15.25 4.38
CA GLN A 645 -9.86 -16.10 4.21
C GLN A 645 -10.63 -16.12 5.52
N GLU A 646 -11.83 -15.54 5.52
CA GLU A 646 -12.56 -15.19 6.73
C GLU A 646 -13.97 -15.77 6.73
N PHE A 647 -14.36 -16.36 7.85
CA PHE A 647 -15.75 -16.57 8.17
C PHE A 647 -16.31 -15.24 8.70
N HIS A 648 -17.38 -14.72 8.08
CA HIS A 648 -18.04 -13.49 8.51
C HIS A 648 -19.49 -13.73 8.91
N LEU A 649 -20.01 -12.85 9.76
CA LEU A 649 -21.45 -12.80 10.03
C LEU A 649 -22.18 -12.34 8.78
N ALA A 650 -23.18 -13.11 8.37
CA ALA A 650 -24.05 -12.80 7.23
C ALA A 650 -24.66 -11.39 7.30
N GLU A 651 -24.91 -10.89 8.51
CA GLU A 651 -25.47 -9.56 8.77
C GLU A 651 -24.60 -8.40 8.26
N TRP A 652 -23.30 -8.61 8.04
CA TRP A 652 -22.40 -7.60 7.47
C TRP A 652 -22.68 -7.39 5.98
N TRP A 653 -23.25 -8.40 5.31
CA TRP A 653 -23.55 -8.41 3.88
C TRP A 653 -25.06 -8.39 3.66
N PRO A 654 -25.66 -7.21 3.42
CA PRO A 654 -27.11 -7.11 3.28
C PRO A 654 -27.59 -7.92 2.07
N LEU A 655 -28.76 -8.55 2.25
CA LEU A 655 -29.41 -9.40 1.24
C LEU A 655 -28.59 -10.66 0.88
N THR A 656 -27.75 -11.15 1.77
CA THR A 656 -27.11 -12.46 1.57
C THR A 656 -28.15 -13.60 1.63
N PRO A 657 -28.10 -14.57 0.70
CA PRO A 657 -29.03 -15.70 0.68
C PRO A 657 -28.75 -16.75 1.77
N PHE A 658 -27.56 -16.71 2.37
CA PHE A 658 -27.10 -17.69 3.33
C PHE A 658 -26.77 -17.04 4.67
N ARG A 659 -27.15 -17.71 5.76
CA ARG A 659 -26.78 -17.28 7.12
C ARG A 659 -25.64 -18.12 7.65
N GLN A 660 -24.62 -17.46 8.19
CA GLN A 660 -23.38 -18.09 8.62
C GLN A 660 -23.59 -19.21 9.66
N GLU A 661 -24.57 -19.03 10.55
CA GLU A 661 -24.93 -20.00 11.58
C GLU A 661 -25.64 -21.25 11.04
N ASN A 662 -26.09 -21.22 9.78
CA ASN A 662 -26.71 -22.36 9.09
C ASN A 662 -25.74 -23.06 8.13
N ILE A 663 -24.51 -22.56 7.99
CA ILE A 663 -23.46 -23.21 7.22
C ILE A 663 -22.77 -24.25 8.12
N PRO A 664 -22.64 -25.52 7.67
CA PRO A 664 -21.92 -26.56 8.40
C PRO A 664 -20.50 -26.15 8.80
N PHE A 665 -19.97 -26.81 9.82
CA PHE A 665 -18.53 -26.78 10.08
C PHE A 665 -17.78 -27.50 8.95
N PRO A 666 -16.62 -26.97 8.52
CA PRO A 666 -15.87 -27.55 7.41
C PRO A 666 -15.35 -28.93 7.79
N LYS A 667 -15.68 -29.97 7.03
CA LYS A 667 -15.12 -31.33 7.23
C LYS A 667 -13.71 -31.49 6.66
N ASN A 668 -13.38 -30.69 5.65
CA ASN A 668 -12.07 -30.63 5.00
C ASN A 668 -11.48 -29.23 5.11
N ASN A 669 -10.16 -29.11 4.97
CA ASN A 669 -9.51 -27.81 4.97
C ASN A 669 -9.96 -27.01 3.75
N TYR A 670 -10.31 -25.75 3.93
CA TYR A 670 -10.41 -24.81 2.81
C TYR A 670 -9.04 -24.19 2.56
N THR A 671 -8.65 -24.15 1.28
CA THR A 671 -7.29 -23.81 0.88
C THR A 671 -7.32 -22.68 -0.14
N GLY A 672 -6.44 -21.70 0.02
CA GLY A 672 -6.13 -20.72 -1.01
C GLY A 672 -4.62 -20.57 -1.18
N GLU A 673 -4.21 -20.24 -2.39
CA GLU A 673 -2.82 -20.18 -2.81
C GLU A 673 -2.52 -18.85 -3.50
N LEU A 674 -1.38 -18.26 -3.14
CA LEU A 674 -0.85 -17.04 -3.72
C LEU A 674 0.36 -17.39 -4.55
N TYR A 675 0.38 -16.98 -5.81
CA TYR A 675 1.45 -17.31 -6.76
C TYR A 675 2.33 -16.10 -7.12
N GLU A 676 1.78 -14.89 -7.05
CA GLU A 676 2.54 -13.68 -7.36
C GLU A 676 1.90 -12.43 -6.74
N ILE A 677 2.74 -11.51 -6.29
CA ILE A 677 2.34 -10.15 -5.93
C ILE A 677 3.30 -9.19 -6.63
N ILE A 678 2.76 -8.22 -7.38
CA ILE A 678 3.52 -7.15 -8.04
C ILE A 678 2.93 -5.81 -7.61
N ILE A 679 3.80 -4.86 -7.25
CA ILE A 679 3.44 -3.49 -6.89
C ILE A 679 4.15 -2.55 -7.86
N GLU A 680 3.41 -1.83 -8.69
CA GLU A 680 3.94 -0.98 -9.79
C GLU A 680 3.61 0.51 -9.68
#